data_AF-A0A3C0I290-F1
#
_entry.id   AF-A0A3C0I290-F1
#
_cell.length_a   1.000
_cell.length_b   1.000
_cell.length_c   1.000
_cell.angle_alpha   90.00
_cell.angle_beta   90.00
_cell.angle_gamma   90.00
#
_symmetry.space_group_name_H-M   'P 1'
#
loop_
_entity.id
_entity.type
_entity.pdbx_description
1 polymer ?
#
loop_
_entity_poly.entity_id
_entity_poly.type
_entity_poly.pdbx_seq_one_letter_code
_entity_poly.pdbx_strand_id
1 'polypeptide(L)'
;MTLKFGSTSGSGWEADEIVVQVQWLSDNQMALTLEVARLTLVSLKKPFKNIKLTCEHTVYSAKQIFCPDAKLHVGGGLLDQPTVDLSFTYTSNPQYLYLSVDDMALAGGNIALRAKSAPTGWQAQVNVNTLDFEQLLAKIEKFVELPEHLKLGGSLSLKVQASGDSSDLREASIDGQISDLSFLANQTGTQAGENIAIKIAFKAKNLNPPVSQSEQSGEGAEPQASDKKTVQKFGVQGAVTLKKAELLIDPLYLTITKKKPITVSVDLVWQPERLQLHELAYTHTDVITVKGSGDIGLGDNVSVNALSVQLGKTSLKPLYTHYVQGLFDDESQMKALDTSGAIKASFLWLKDKQHAVAELININVEDSEQRFGLGGLNGKIEWHNQPALLPSHVGWDYVYIAPKPESKSKIELSASRFDLGLGAKQVKLLKPWHQPLLDGAIRIEQLSLDNIGDEQMALQLGAKLVPISLSALSAAIAGPPLTGQLSLDMPSVSYRNNHLEINDKIQIGVFDGDIVVNTLSVDDLLGQRPVLKADVDVTKLNLKSATDVTEFGEIQGQLSGYIHDLLLMNWQPVSFDLYFGTPKDDHKPHLISHQAVKTLAGLDNIAVKALSSGVLNLFNNFHYEGIGWGCHLEEGICQMRGVLPAEKGYYIIKGSGVPHLDVIGHTHSVDVNELRNRLKRLAIAGKTGEPVVEF
;
A
#
# COMPACT_ATOMS: atom_id res chain seq x y z
N MET A 1 2.26 57.66 -44.08
CA MET A 1 3.68 57.32 -43.85
C MET A 1 3.77 55.84 -43.55
N THR A 2 4.67 55.12 -44.21
CA THR A 2 4.89 53.68 -43.96
C THR A 2 6.34 53.47 -43.58
N LEU A 3 6.56 52.91 -42.39
CA LEU A 3 7.85 52.52 -41.86
C LEU A 3 7.93 50.99 -41.92
N LYS A 4 9.01 50.47 -42.48
CA LYS A 4 9.29 49.03 -42.50
C LYS A 4 10.55 48.77 -41.69
N PHE A 5 10.45 47.89 -40.71
CA PHE A 5 11.57 47.40 -39.91
C PHE A 5 11.79 45.92 -40.25
N GLY A 6 13.05 45.51 -40.34
CA GLY A 6 13.43 44.13 -40.70
C GLY A 6 13.05 43.13 -39.61
N SER A 7 13.78 43.16 -38.50
CA SER A 7 13.43 42.41 -37.28
C SER A 7 13.82 43.23 -36.04
N THR A 8 13.21 42.92 -34.90
CA THR A 8 13.59 43.45 -33.59
C THR A 8 13.48 42.34 -32.55
N SER A 9 14.29 42.39 -31.51
CA SER A 9 14.33 41.36 -30.48
C SER A 9 14.51 41.95 -29.09
N GLY A 10 14.10 41.18 -28.09
CA GLY A 10 14.29 41.49 -26.68
C GLY A 10 14.55 40.22 -25.88
N SER A 11 14.58 40.34 -24.56
CA SER A 11 14.75 39.19 -23.67
C SER A 11 13.55 38.22 -23.83
N GLY A 12 13.76 37.11 -24.55
CA GLY A 12 12.78 36.04 -24.69
C GLY A 12 11.84 36.15 -25.90
N TRP A 13 12.01 37.14 -26.77
CA TRP A 13 11.16 37.32 -27.95
C TRP A 13 11.89 37.94 -29.15
N GLU A 14 11.41 37.62 -30.34
CA GLU A 14 11.89 38.15 -31.63
C GLU A 14 10.69 38.40 -32.55
N ALA A 15 10.65 39.55 -33.22
CA ALA A 15 9.59 39.93 -34.15
C ALA A 15 10.17 40.29 -35.51
N ASP A 16 9.61 39.70 -36.57
CA ASP A 16 10.06 39.85 -37.95
C ASP A 16 9.03 40.58 -38.82
N GLU A 17 9.53 41.25 -39.85
CA GLU A 17 8.78 41.95 -40.89
C GLU A 17 7.74 42.90 -40.30
N ILE A 18 8.23 43.89 -39.55
CA ILE A 18 7.39 44.83 -38.82
C ILE A 18 7.07 46.02 -39.73
N VAL A 19 5.79 46.25 -40.00
CA VAL A 19 5.33 47.37 -40.82
C VAL A 19 4.45 48.27 -39.98
N VAL A 20 4.86 49.53 -39.84
CA VAL A 20 4.07 50.56 -39.16
C VAL A 20 3.56 51.55 -40.21
N GLN A 21 2.25 51.66 -40.33
CA GLN A 21 1.58 52.64 -41.18
C GLN A 21 0.93 53.70 -40.29
N VAL A 22 1.20 54.96 -40.61
CA VAL A 22 0.63 56.13 -39.94
C VAL A 22 -0.03 57.00 -40.98
N GLN A 23 -1.31 57.29 -40.80
CA GLN A 23 -2.06 58.24 -41.62
C GLN A 23 -2.53 59.39 -40.72
N TRP A 24 -2.01 60.59 -40.96
CA TRP A 24 -2.42 61.78 -40.24
C TRP A 24 -3.85 62.16 -40.62
N LEU A 25 -4.72 62.34 -39.62
CA LEU A 25 -6.12 62.74 -39.80
C LEU A 25 -6.32 64.23 -39.47
N SER A 26 -5.63 64.72 -38.43
CA SER A 26 -5.61 66.11 -38.00
C SER A 26 -4.30 66.41 -37.25
N ASP A 27 -4.14 67.65 -36.74
CA ASP A 27 -2.94 68.08 -36.00
C ASP A 27 -2.62 67.22 -34.76
N ASN A 28 -3.59 66.50 -34.20
CA ASN A 28 -3.41 65.66 -33.02
C ASN A 28 -4.05 64.26 -33.14
N GLN A 29 -4.53 63.89 -34.34
CA GLN A 29 -5.09 62.56 -34.60
C GLN A 29 -4.41 61.87 -35.77
N MET A 30 -4.20 60.56 -35.62
CA MET A 30 -3.68 59.69 -36.67
C MET A 30 -4.37 58.33 -36.64
N ALA A 31 -4.56 57.72 -37.81
CA ALA A 31 -4.80 56.28 -37.90
C ALA A 31 -3.45 55.55 -37.87
N LEU A 32 -3.32 54.54 -37.01
CA LEU A 32 -2.11 53.76 -36.80
C LEU A 32 -2.40 52.30 -37.11
N THR A 33 -1.56 51.69 -37.94
CA THR A 33 -1.56 50.25 -38.17
C THR A 33 -0.16 49.71 -37.92
N LEU A 34 -0.02 48.72 -37.05
CA LEU A 34 1.20 47.96 -36.81
C LEU A 34 0.94 46.52 -37.25
N GLU A 35 1.70 46.04 -38.21
CA GLU A 35 1.69 44.66 -38.68
C GLU A 35 3.02 44.00 -38.31
N VAL A 36 2.97 42.80 -37.76
CA VAL A 36 4.12 41.95 -37.46
C VAL A 36 3.83 40.60 -38.08
N ALA A 37 4.63 40.21 -39.08
CA ALA A 37 4.37 38.95 -39.80
C ALA A 37 4.62 37.73 -38.92
N ARG A 38 5.63 37.80 -38.05
CA ARG A 38 6.05 36.70 -37.18
C ARG A 38 6.52 37.22 -35.82
N LEU A 39 6.01 36.65 -34.74
CA LEU A 39 6.50 36.87 -33.38
C LEU A 39 6.89 35.51 -32.78
N THR A 40 8.17 35.34 -32.53
CA THR A 40 8.77 34.16 -31.92
C THR A 40 8.97 34.40 -30.43
N LEU A 41 8.53 33.46 -29.59
CA LEU A 41 8.79 33.45 -28.15
C LEU A 41 9.66 32.25 -27.83
N VAL A 42 10.71 32.44 -27.01
CA VAL A 42 11.70 31.39 -26.71
C VAL A 42 11.06 30.14 -26.08
N SER A 43 9.91 30.28 -25.43
CA SER A 43 9.18 29.19 -24.77
C SER A 43 8.16 28.45 -25.66
N LEU A 44 7.98 28.83 -26.94
CA LEU A 44 6.99 28.23 -27.85
C LEU A 44 7.66 27.58 -29.07
N LYS A 45 7.11 26.45 -29.56
CA LYS A 45 7.65 25.76 -30.74
C LYS A 45 7.31 26.45 -32.06
N LYS A 46 6.19 27.18 -32.11
CA LYS A 46 5.73 27.91 -33.31
C LYS A 46 5.56 29.39 -33.01
N PRO A 47 5.95 30.27 -33.94
CA PRO A 47 5.72 31.69 -33.79
C PRO A 47 4.25 32.04 -34.01
N PHE A 48 3.81 33.11 -33.37
CA PHE A 48 2.57 33.77 -33.75
C PHE A 48 2.74 34.42 -35.12
N LYS A 49 1.71 34.33 -35.96
CA LYS A 49 1.73 34.86 -37.32
C LYS A 49 0.64 35.88 -37.51
N ASN A 50 0.87 36.82 -38.43
CA ASN A 50 -0.13 37.81 -38.85
C ASN A 50 -0.71 38.59 -37.66
N ILE A 51 0.16 39.18 -36.84
CA ILE A 51 -0.28 40.07 -35.77
C ILE A 51 -0.51 41.44 -36.40
N LYS A 52 -1.71 42.00 -36.25
CA LYS A 52 -2.05 43.32 -36.80
C LYS A 52 -2.83 44.14 -35.77
N LEU A 53 -2.21 45.19 -35.27
CA LEU A 53 -2.84 46.20 -34.42
C LEU A 53 -3.30 47.37 -35.29
N THR A 54 -4.59 47.71 -35.26
CA THR A 54 -5.16 48.84 -35.99
C THR A 54 -5.86 49.78 -35.00
N CYS A 55 -5.59 51.08 -35.07
CA CYS A 55 -6.29 52.11 -34.32
C CYS A 55 -6.70 53.22 -35.28
N GLU A 56 -8.01 53.36 -35.53
CA GLU A 56 -8.53 54.37 -36.47
C GLU A 56 -8.38 55.79 -35.94
N HIS A 57 -8.53 55.98 -34.62
CA HIS A 57 -8.51 57.29 -33.95
C HIS A 57 -7.47 57.30 -32.84
N THR A 58 -6.19 57.34 -33.21
CA THR A 58 -5.10 57.53 -32.24
C THR A 58 -4.93 59.01 -31.96
N VAL A 59 -5.04 59.42 -30.69
CA VAL A 59 -4.68 60.77 -30.25
C VAL A 59 -3.19 60.77 -29.92
N TYR A 60 -2.43 61.68 -30.53
CA TYR A 60 -0.99 61.74 -30.33
C TYR A 60 -0.51 63.16 -29.99
N SER A 61 0.59 63.23 -29.24
CA SER A 61 1.34 64.44 -28.92
C SER A 61 2.82 64.10 -28.78
N ALA A 62 3.67 65.10 -28.58
CA ALA A 62 5.10 64.88 -28.31
C ALA A 62 5.36 64.00 -27.05
N LYS A 63 4.40 63.93 -26.12
CA LYS A 63 4.54 63.20 -24.85
C LYS A 63 3.70 61.94 -24.76
N GLN A 64 2.62 61.81 -25.52
CA GLN A 64 1.60 60.78 -25.29
C GLN A 64 1.01 60.26 -26.60
N ILE A 65 0.79 58.96 -26.66
CA ILE A 65 0.00 58.25 -27.67
C ILE A 65 -1.13 57.53 -26.94
N PHE A 66 -2.37 57.79 -27.33
CA PHE A 66 -3.56 57.19 -26.73
C PHE A 66 -4.45 56.62 -27.83
N CYS A 67 -4.82 55.36 -27.69
CA CYS A 67 -5.87 54.75 -28.49
C CYS A 67 -6.96 54.18 -27.56
N PRO A 68 -8.19 54.71 -27.60
CA PRO A 68 -9.30 54.19 -26.80
C PRO A 68 -9.89 52.89 -27.36
N ASP A 69 -9.78 52.66 -28.67
CA ASP A 69 -10.45 51.56 -29.39
C ASP A 69 -9.50 51.01 -30.49
N ALA A 70 -8.50 50.25 -30.07
CA ALA A 70 -7.59 49.55 -30.96
C ALA A 70 -8.06 48.11 -31.18
N LYS A 71 -7.92 47.64 -32.41
CA LYS A 71 -8.22 46.27 -32.81
C LYS A 71 -6.93 45.50 -33.01
N LEU A 72 -6.69 44.50 -32.18
CA LEU A 72 -5.56 43.58 -32.30
C LEU A 72 -6.02 42.28 -32.94
N HIS A 73 -5.61 42.06 -34.18
CA HIS A 73 -5.72 40.79 -34.86
C HIS A 73 -4.52 39.89 -34.51
N VAL A 74 -4.78 38.65 -34.10
CA VAL A 74 -3.77 37.62 -33.83
C VAL A 74 -4.10 36.39 -34.67
N GLY A 75 -3.30 36.15 -35.71
CA GLY A 75 -3.40 34.95 -36.52
C GLY A 75 -2.89 33.69 -35.80
N GLY A 76 -3.15 32.52 -36.40
CA GLY A 76 -2.69 31.23 -35.88
C GLY A 76 -3.72 30.46 -35.04
N GLY A 77 -4.93 31.00 -34.85
CA GLY A 77 -6.07 30.25 -34.31
C GLY A 77 -5.99 29.95 -32.81
N LEU A 78 -5.23 30.74 -32.05
CA LEU A 78 -5.20 30.66 -30.59
C LEU A 78 -6.53 31.16 -30.00
N LEU A 79 -6.95 32.37 -30.36
CA LEU A 79 -8.17 33.00 -29.88
C LEU A 79 -9.43 32.43 -30.55
N ASP A 80 -10.59 32.57 -29.90
CA ASP A 80 -11.88 32.15 -30.47
C ASP A 80 -12.30 33.11 -31.59
N GLN A 81 -12.08 34.39 -31.34
CA GLN A 81 -12.16 35.45 -32.35
C GLN A 81 -10.75 35.97 -32.62
N PRO A 82 -10.33 36.06 -33.89
CA PRO A 82 -8.96 36.43 -34.19
C PRO A 82 -8.66 37.91 -33.94
N THR A 83 -9.69 38.74 -33.71
CA THR A 83 -9.54 40.17 -33.44
C THR A 83 -10.09 40.48 -32.04
N VAL A 84 -9.34 41.27 -31.28
CA VAL A 84 -9.65 41.68 -29.90
C VAL A 84 -9.61 43.19 -29.79
N ASP A 85 -10.61 43.76 -29.13
CA ASP A 85 -10.64 45.19 -28.83
C ASP A 85 -9.81 45.47 -27.57
N LEU A 86 -8.94 46.48 -27.65
CA LEU A 86 -8.07 46.91 -26.57
C LEU A 86 -7.92 48.42 -26.54
N SER A 87 -7.61 48.95 -25.37
CA SER A 87 -7.17 50.34 -25.22
C SER A 87 -5.74 50.38 -24.72
N PHE A 88 -4.97 51.36 -25.21
CA PHE A 88 -3.62 51.58 -24.71
C PHE A 88 -3.29 53.07 -24.59
N THR A 89 -2.45 53.38 -23.61
CA THR A 89 -1.86 54.71 -23.43
C THR A 89 -0.36 54.54 -23.26
N TYR A 90 0.42 55.20 -24.10
CA TYR A 90 1.87 55.28 -23.99
C TYR A 90 2.29 56.72 -23.75
N THR A 91 3.11 56.96 -22.73
CA THR A 91 3.74 58.27 -22.45
C THR A 91 5.25 58.10 -22.55
N SER A 92 5.96 59.04 -23.17
CA SER A 92 7.39 58.93 -23.44
C SER A 92 8.29 59.50 -22.34
N ASN A 93 7.79 60.42 -21.49
CA ASN A 93 8.57 61.01 -20.39
C ASN A 93 7.67 61.50 -19.22
N PRO A 94 7.65 60.79 -18.07
CA PRO A 94 8.29 59.49 -17.85
C PRO A 94 7.69 58.42 -18.75
N GLN A 95 8.46 57.38 -19.06
CA GLN A 95 7.93 56.24 -19.82
C GLN A 95 6.75 55.63 -19.04
N TYR A 96 5.61 55.46 -19.67
CA TYR A 96 4.47 54.82 -19.04
C TYR A 96 3.64 54.11 -20.10
N LEU A 97 3.29 52.85 -19.86
CA LEU A 97 2.41 52.07 -20.71
C LEU A 97 1.23 51.58 -19.88
N TYR A 98 0.02 51.91 -20.31
CA TYR A 98 -1.22 51.30 -19.86
C TYR A 98 -1.81 50.48 -21.01
N LEU A 99 -2.19 49.25 -20.73
CA LEU A 99 -2.87 48.35 -21.65
C LEU A 99 -4.11 47.78 -20.94
N SER A 100 -5.26 47.83 -21.59
CA SER A 100 -6.50 47.22 -21.10
C SER A 100 -7.17 46.43 -22.22
N VAL A 101 -7.53 45.20 -21.90
CA VAL A 101 -8.36 44.30 -22.69
C VAL A 101 -9.49 43.87 -21.76
N ASP A 102 -10.72 44.29 -22.04
CA ASP A 102 -11.84 43.98 -21.14
C ASP A 102 -12.53 42.66 -21.52
N ASP A 103 -12.46 42.25 -22.78
CA ASP A 103 -13.02 40.99 -23.27
C ASP A 103 -12.19 40.36 -24.39
N MET A 104 -11.49 39.27 -24.07
CA MET A 104 -10.78 38.44 -25.04
C MET A 104 -11.32 37.00 -24.96
N ALA A 105 -12.05 36.59 -25.99
CA ALA A 105 -12.62 35.25 -26.10
C ALA A 105 -11.52 34.21 -26.36
N LEU A 106 -11.35 33.28 -25.43
CA LEU A 106 -10.40 32.17 -25.52
C LEU A 106 -10.99 30.90 -24.91
N ALA A 107 -11.05 29.84 -25.73
CA ALA A 107 -11.47 28.51 -25.32
C ALA A 107 -12.84 28.51 -24.60
N GLY A 108 -13.82 29.19 -25.19
CA GLY A 108 -15.20 29.27 -24.69
C GLY A 108 -15.38 30.19 -23.48
N GLY A 109 -14.30 30.74 -22.92
CA GLY A 109 -14.30 31.69 -21.82
C GLY A 109 -13.88 33.09 -22.24
N ASN A 110 -13.84 34.00 -21.26
CA ASN A 110 -13.40 35.38 -21.46
C ASN A 110 -12.23 35.76 -20.54
N ILE A 111 -11.26 36.45 -21.13
CA ILE A 111 -10.06 36.94 -20.44
C ILE A 111 -10.07 38.47 -20.46
N ALA A 112 -9.96 39.07 -19.28
CA ALA A 112 -9.70 40.49 -19.11
C ALA A 112 -8.27 40.70 -18.61
N LEU A 113 -7.51 41.54 -19.29
CA LEU A 113 -6.12 41.88 -18.96
C LEU A 113 -6.01 43.38 -18.71
N ARG A 114 -5.38 43.75 -17.60
CA ARG A 114 -4.94 45.13 -17.34
C ARG A 114 -3.46 45.12 -16.99
N ALA A 115 -2.66 45.87 -17.72
CA ALA A 115 -1.24 45.99 -17.46
C ALA A 115 -0.83 47.46 -17.40
N LYS A 116 0.02 47.79 -16.42
CA LYS A 116 0.66 49.09 -16.26
C LYS A 116 2.16 48.86 -16.18
N SER A 117 2.95 49.66 -16.87
CA SER A 117 4.41 49.63 -16.80
C SER A 117 4.95 51.06 -16.75
N ALA A 118 5.87 51.30 -15.83
CA ALA A 118 6.60 52.55 -15.65
C ALA A 118 8.07 52.23 -15.29
N PRO A 119 9.03 53.17 -15.40
CA PRO A 119 10.41 52.98 -14.98
C PRO A 119 10.55 52.47 -13.54
N THR A 120 9.59 52.85 -12.69
CA THR A 120 9.57 52.49 -11.27
C THR A 120 8.91 51.13 -10.99
N GLY A 121 8.42 50.42 -12.02
CA GLY A 121 7.80 49.10 -11.86
C GLY A 121 6.59 48.85 -12.77
N TRP A 122 6.13 47.60 -12.75
CA TRP A 122 4.99 47.11 -13.53
C TRP A 122 3.95 46.45 -12.63
N GLN A 123 2.71 46.46 -13.09
CA GLN A 123 1.57 45.77 -12.48
C GLN A 123 0.73 45.11 -13.58
N ALA A 124 0.35 43.87 -13.37
CA ALA A 124 -0.53 43.13 -14.28
C ALA A 124 -1.65 42.46 -13.50
N GLN A 125 -2.87 42.54 -14.02
CA GLN A 125 -4.02 41.80 -13.53
C GLN A 125 -4.64 41.05 -14.70
N VAL A 126 -4.88 39.75 -14.50
CA VAL A 126 -5.58 38.88 -15.44
C VAL A 126 -6.78 38.30 -14.72
N ASN A 127 -7.97 38.46 -15.30
CA ASN A 127 -9.17 37.75 -14.86
C ASN A 127 -9.60 36.81 -15.99
N VAL A 128 -9.66 35.53 -15.69
CA VAL A 128 -10.13 34.46 -16.58
C VAL A 128 -11.45 33.98 -16.02
N ASN A 129 -12.49 34.01 -16.84
CA ASN A 129 -13.81 33.54 -16.49
C ASN A 129 -14.18 32.34 -17.38
N THR A 130 -14.44 31.20 -16.75
CA THR A 130 -14.99 29.99 -17.38
C THR A 130 -14.24 29.53 -18.64
N LEU A 131 -12.92 29.40 -18.55
CA LEU A 131 -12.10 28.86 -19.63
C LEU A 131 -12.22 27.33 -19.68
N ASP A 132 -12.56 26.76 -20.83
CA ASP A 132 -12.75 25.31 -21.03
C ASP A 132 -11.42 24.60 -21.34
N PHE A 133 -11.10 23.55 -20.57
CA PHE A 133 -9.82 22.86 -20.72
C PHE A 133 -9.69 22.10 -22.05
N GLU A 134 -10.76 21.46 -22.53
CA GLU A 134 -10.70 20.68 -23.79
C GLU A 134 -10.44 21.61 -24.97
N GLN A 135 -11.18 22.72 -25.03
CA GLN A 135 -11.00 23.73 -26.06
C GLN A 135 -9.62 24.41 -25.97
N LEU A 136 -9.13 24.66 -24.76
CA LEU A 136 -7.82 25.27 -24.55
C LEU A 136 -6.71 24.35 -25.04
N LEU A 137 -6.73 23.07 -24.67
CA LEU A 137 -5.73 22.09 -25.09
C LEU A 137 -5.70 21.96 -26.61
N ALA A 138 -6.86 21.87 -27.28
CA ALA A 138 -6.98 21.83 -28.74
C ALA A 138 -6.40 23.08 -29.45
N LYS A 139 -6.34 24.22 -28.75
CA LYS A 139 -5.73 25.45 -29.25
C LYS A 139 -4.22 25.48 -28.98
N ILE A 140 -3.80 25.09 -27.77
CA ILE A 140 -2.43 25.18 -27.29
C ILE A 140 -1.53 24.08 -27.86
N GLU A 141 -2.04 22.87 -28.12
CA GLU A 141 -1.29 21.75 -28.72
C GLU A 141 -0.62 22.11 -30.06
N LYS A 142 -1.13 23.14 -30.74
CA LYS A 142 -0.54 23.66 -31.98
C LYS A 142 0.80 24.36 -31.74
N PHE A 143 1.06 24.83 -30.52
CA PHE A 143 2.17 25.69 -30.12
C PHE A 143 3.15 25.04 -29.13
N VAL A 144 2.71 24.05 -28.36
CA VAL A 144 3.52 23.31 -27.37
C VAL A 144 3.28 21.80 -27.45
N GLU A 145 4.26 21.01 -27.03
CA GLU A 145 4.08 19.56 -26.87
C GLU A 145 3.29 19.27 -25.59
N LEU A 146 2.21 18.52 -25.75
CA LEU A 146 1.45 17.96 -24.65
C LEU A 146 1.82 16.49 -24.48
N PRO A 147 1.73 15.92 -23.25
CA PRO A 147 1.87 14.48 -23.05
C PRO A 147 0.85 13.71 -23.90
N GLU A 148 1.27 12.62 -24.56
CA GLU A 148 0.51 11.95 -25.66
C GLU A 148 -0.90 11.42 -25.29
N HIS A 149 -1.32 11.46 -24.02
CA HIS A 149 -2.61 10.91 -23.57
C HIS A 149 -3.37 11.80 -22.59
N LEU A 150 -2.95 13.05 -22.42
CA LEU A 150 -3.59 13.95 -21.46
C LEU A 150 -4.96 14.42 -21.99
N LYS A 151 -6.04 13.84 -21.46
CA LYS A 151 -7.40 14.35 -21.62
C LYS A 151 -7.79 15.11 -20.35
N LEU A 152 -8.13 16.39 -20.50
CA LEU A 152 -8.61 17.23 -19.41
C LEU A 152 -9.95 17.85 -19.80
N GLY A 153 -10.98 17.56 -19.02
CA GLY A 153 -12.28 18.23 -19.10
C GLY A 153 -12.46 19.28 -18.00
N GLY A 154 -13.52 20.07 -18.11
CA GLY A 154 -13.94 21.02 -17.07
C GLY A 154 -13.56 22.47 -17.36
N SER A 155 -13.78 23.34 -16.38
CA SER A 155 -13.63 24.79 -16.54
C SER A 155 -12.77 25.45 -15.46
N LEU A 156 -12.05 26.49 -15.85
CA LEU A 156 -11.17 27.29 -15.01
C LEU A 156 -11.68 28.73 -14.88
N SER A 157 -11.78 29.23 -13.66
CA SER A 157 -11.90 30.67 -13.39
C SER A 157 -10.77 31.11 -12.49
N LEU A 158 -10.04 32.14 -12.87
CA LEU A 158 -8.79 32.53 -12.24
C LEU A 158 -8.63 34.05 -12.20
N LYS A 159 -8.19 34.58 -11.08
CA LYS A 159 -7.72 35.94 -10.93
C LYS A 159 -6.25 35.90 -10.57
N VAL A 160 -5.42 36.49 -11.43
CA VAL A 160 -3.98 36.65 -11.20
C VAL A 160 -3.69 38.13 -11.06
N GLN A 161 -2.93 38.50 -10.04
CA GLN A 161 -2.36 39.83 -9.89
C GLN A 161 -0.87 39.67 -9.68
N ALA A 162 -0.06 40.45 -10.38
CA ALA A 162 1.39 40.43 -10.24
C ALA A 162 1.94 41.85 -10.34
N SER A 163 3.02 42.10 -9.63
CA SER A 163 3.76 43.36 -9.69
C SER A 163 5.25 43.12 -9.53
N GLY A 164 6.05 44.01 -10.08
CA GLY A 164 7.49 43.86 -10.12
C GLY A 164 8.23 45.11 -10.56
N ASP A 165 9.55 45.03 -10.53
CA ASP A 165 10.47 46.10 -10.88
C ASP A 165 11.37 45.59 -12.02
N SER A 166 11.43 46.30 -13.16
CA SER A 166 12.13 45.79 -14.36
C SER A 166 11.67 44.38 -14.76
N SER A 167 12.57 43.39 -14.83
CA SER A 167 12.25 41.97 -15.09
C SER A 167 11.95 41.16 -13.83
N ASP A 168 12.05 41.74 -12.63
CA ASP A 168 11.95 41.02 -11.37
C ASP A 168 10.54 41.05 -10.79
N LEU A 169 10.07 39.89 -10.34
CA LEU A 169 8.78 39.77 -9.65
C LEU A 169 8.93 40.22 -8.19
N ARG A 170 8.03 41.10 -7.75
CA ARG A 170 7.96 41.58 -6.36
C ARG A 170 6.86 40.89 -5.58
N GLU A 171 5.66 40.79 -6.14
CA GLU A 171 4.53 40.11 -5.52
C GLU A 171 3.62 39.52 -6.59
N ALA A 172 3.06 38.35 -6.32
CA ALA A 172 2.02 37.73 -7.13
C ALA A 172 0.95 37.10 -6.24
N SER A 173 -0.30 37.15 -6.68
CA SER A 173 -1.41 36.43 -6.05
C SER A 173 -2.25 35.73 -7.11
N ILE A 174 -2.71 34.53 -6.78
CA ILE A 174 -3.56 33.70 -7.62
C ILE A 174 -4.76 33.29 -6.77
N ASP A 175 -5.97 33.64 -7.21
CA ASP A 175 -7.22 33.20 -6.61
C ASP A 175 -8.09 32.60 -7.71
N GLY A 176 -8.54 31.36 -7.55
CA GLY A 176 -9.29 30.70 -8.61
C GLY A 176 -10.05 29.48 -8.16
N GLN A 177 -10.80 28.93 -9.11
CA GLN A 177 -11.48 27.67 -8.97
C GLN A 177 -11.44 26.90 -10.29
N ILE A 178 -11.38 25.59 -10.14
CA ILE A 178 -11.58 24.63 -11.22
C ILE A 178 -12.88 23.89 -10.89
N SER A 179 -13.75 23.77 -11.87
CA SER A 179 -15.06 23.11 -11.75
C SER A 179 -15.18 21.97 -12.74
N ASP A 180 -15.76 20.87 -12.26
CA ASP A 180 -16.07 19.68 -13.06
C ASP A 180 -14.86 19.16 -13.85
N LEU A 181 -13.67 19.23 -13.24
CA LEU A 181 -12.46 18.68 -13.84
C LEU A 181 -12.57 17.16 -13.92
N SER A 182 -12.22 16.65 -15.08
CA SER A 182 -12.09 15.23 -15.35
C SER A 182 -10.75 14.96 -16.02
N PHE A 183 -10.12 13.84 -15.70
CA PHE A 183 -8.89 13.43 -16.35
C PHE A 183 -8.77 11.91 -16.43
N LEU A 184 -8.07 11.46 -17.46
CA LEU A 184 -7.55 10.11 -17.59
C LEU A 184 -6.04 10.22 -17.75
N ALA A 185 -5.28 9.77 -16.75
CA ALA A 185 -3.83 9.99 -16.73
C ALA A 185 -3.05 8.90 -17.48
N ASN A 186 -3.64 7.72 -17.70
CA ASN A 186 -3.02 6.63 -18.43
C ASN A 186 -4.02 5.80 -19.26
N GLN A 187 -3.50 5.04 -20.23
CA GLN A 187 -4.32 4.21 -21.12
C GLN A 187 -4.94 3.00 -20.42
N THR A 188 -4.32 2.54 -19.33
CA THR A 188 -4.80 1.38 -18.55
C THR A 188 -5.98 1.72 -17.64
N GLY A 189 -6.32 3.01 -17.48
CA GLY A 189 -7.40 3.46 -16.62
C GLY A 189 -7.14 3.30 -15.13
N THR A 190 -5.90 3.01 -14.73
CA THR A 190 -5.53 2.85 -13.31
C THR A 190 -5.38 4.19 -12.58
N GLN A 191 -5.41 5.29 -13.33
CA GLN A 191 -5.40 6.65 -12.79
C GLN A 191 -6.44 7.52 -13.51
N ALA A 192 -7.53 7.82 -12.83
CA ALA A 192 -8.63 8.61 -13.35
C ALA A 192 -9.23 9.50 -12.27
N GLY A 193 -9.82 10.62 -12.69
CA GLY A 193 -10.50 11.53 -11.79
C GLY A 193 -11.71 12.16 -12.45
N GLU A 194 -12.80 12.27 -11.71
CA GLU A 194 -14.05 12.87 -12.19
C GLU A 194 -14.68 13.77 -11.13
N ASN A 195 -15.57 14.66 -11.58
CA ASN A 195 -16.34 15.54 -10.71
C ASN A 195 -15.47 16.41 -9.78
N ILE A 196 -14.25 16.75 -10.24
CA ILE A 196 -13.24 17.42 -9.42
C ILE A 196 -13.54 18.93 -9.34
N ALA A 197 -13.72 19.43 -8.13
CA ALA A 197 -13.89 20.84 -7.84
C ALA A 197 -12.78 21.33 -6.90
N ILE A 198 -11.93 22.24 -7.39
CA ILE A 198 -10.76 22.75 -6.68
C ILE A 198 -10.92 24.26 -6.47
N LYS A 199 -10.57 24.76 -5.28
CA LYS A 199 -10.36 26.18 -5.02
C LYS A 199 -8.86 26.41 -4.77
N ILE A 200 -8.32 27.47 -5.35
CA ILE A 200 -6.90 27.83 -5.29
C ILE A 200 -6.80 29.25 -4.72
N ALA A 201 -5.91 29.46 -3.76
CA ALA A 201 -5.59 30.78 -3.23
C ALA A 201 -4.11 30.82 -2.81
N PHE A 202 -3.28 31.56 -3.52
CA PHE A 202 -1.84 31.69 -3.25
C PHE A 202 -1.39 33.13 -3.31
N LYS A 203 -0.40 33.47 -2.50
CA LYS A 203 0.35 34.71 -2.52
C LYS A 203 1.83 34.40 -2.45
N ALA A 204 2.61 35.05 -3.30
CA ALA A 204 4.06 34.96 -3.34
C ALA A 204 4.63 36.37 -3.24
N LYS A 205 5.62 36.57 -2.36
CA LYS A 205 6.29 37.86 -2.16
C LYS A 205 7.79 37.67 -2.18
N ASN A 206 8.48 38.50 -2.94
CA ASN A 206 9.94 38.55 -2.94
C ASN A 206 10.43 39.10 -1.58
N LEU A 207 11.25 38.32 -0.88
CA LEU A 207 11.78 38.62 0.46
C LEU A 207 13.12 39.37 0.40
N ASN A 208 13.77 39.42 -0.76
CA ASN A 208 14.99 40.18 -1.01
C ASN A 208 14.88 40.93 -2.34
N PRO A 209 13.95 41.90 -2.44
CA PRO A 209 13.79 42.68 -3.66
C PRO A 209 15.11 43.41 -3.97
N PRO A 210 15.47 43.57 -5.25
CA PRO A 210 16.62 44.39 -5.65
C PRO A 210 16.47 45.79 -5.05
N VAL A 211 17.52 46.32 -4.42
CA VAL A 211 17.50 47.69 -3.92
C VAL A 211 17.42 48.63 -5.12
N SER A 212 16.32 49.36 -5.23
CA SER A 212 16.16 50.43 -6.21
C SER A 212 17.21 51.50 -5.89
N GLN A 213 18.20 51.70 -6.77
CA GLN A 213 19.14 52.81 -6.65
C GLN A 213 18.38 54.12 -6.89
N SER A 214 17.82 54.70 -5.84
CA SER A 214 17.28 56.06 -5.85
C SER A 214 17.63 56.75 -4.54
N GLU A 215 18.92 56.99 -4.32
CA GLU A 215 19.39 58.04 -3.43
C GLU A 215 20.72 58.58 -3.99
N GLN A 216 20.68 59.84 -4.44
CA GLN A 216 21.85 60.62 -4.77
C GLN A 216 22.72 60.79 -3.53
N SER A 217 24.02 60.47 -3.61
CA SER A 217 25.10 61.40 -3.24
C SER A 217 26.48 60.72 -3.31
N GLY A 218 27.46 61.46 -3.85
CA GLY A 218 28.88 61.16 -3.71
C GLY A 218 29.59 60.82 -5.03
N GLU A 219 30.09 61.84 -5.72
CA GLU A 219 31.15 61.68 -6.71
C GLU A 219 32.36 60.97 -6.08
N GLY A 220 32.88 59.92 -6.73
CA GLY A 220 34.25 59.46 -6.50
C GLY A 220 34.49 58.01 -6.10
N ALA A 221 33.64 57.05 -6.46
CA ALA A 221 34.00 55.62 -6.33
C ALA A 221 33.76 54.86 -7.63
N GLU A 222 34.83 54.27 -8.19
CA GLU A 222 34.77 53.33 -9.30
C GLU A 222 33.82 52.17 -8.98
N PRO A 223 32.85 51.84 -9.85
CA PRO A 223 31.97 50.70 -9.62
C PRO A 223 32.76 49.41 -9.89
N GLN A 224 33.15 48.73 -8.82
CA GLN A 224 33.51 47.32 -8.92
C GLN A 224 32.24 46.53 -9.24
N ALA A 225 32.11 46.10 -10.49
CA ALA A 225 31.07 45.20 -10.95
C ALA A 225 31.25 43.83 -10.26
N SER A 226 30.56 43.63 -9.14
CA SER A 226 30.34 42.30 -8.59
C SER A 226 29.11 41.70 -9.30
N ASP A 227 29.36 40.92 -10.35
CA ASP A 227 28.38 40.10 -11.10
C ASP A 227 27.77 38.94 -10.26
N LYS A 228 27.54 39.14 -8.96
CA LYS A 228 26.73 38.21 -8.17
C LYS A 228 25.27 38.56 -8.35
N LYS A 229 24.65 37.96 -9.38
CA LYS A 229 23.19 37.94 -9.55
C LYS A 229 22.55 37.54 -8.22
N THR A 230 21.84 38.47 -7.57
CA THR A 230 21.17 38.21 -6.30
C THR A 230 20.13 37.10 -6.51
N VAL A 231 20.32 35.96 -5.85
CA VAL A 231 19.37 34.85 -5.91
C VAL A 231 18.06 35.30 -5.26
N GLN A 232 16.98 35.34 -6.02
CA GLN A 232 15.67 35.75 -5.51
C GLN A 232 15.11 34.71 -4.54
N LYS A 233 14.47 35.22 -3.49
CA LYS A 233 13.82 34.43 -2.44
C LYS A 233 12.36 34.82 -2.37
N PHE A 234 11.47 33.84 -2.49
CA PHE A 234 10.03 34.09 -2.44
C PHE A 234 9.41 33.44 -1.21
N GLY A 235 8.75 34.23 -0.38
CA GLY A 235 7.83 33.72 0.63
C GLY A 235 6.50 33.41 -0.06
N VAL A 236 6.02 32.18 0.05
CA VAL A 236 4.79 31.70 -0.57
C VAL A 236 3.86 31.19 0.51
N GLN A 237 2.65 31.73 0.53
CA GLN A 237 1.58 31.31 1.43
C GLN A 237 0.31 31.05 0.64
N GLY A 238 -0.42 29.99 0.96
CA GLY A 238 -1.66 29.71 0.28
C GLY A 238 -2.30 28.39 0.66
N ALA A 239 -3.40 28.07 -0.03
CA ALA A 239 -4.09 26.82 0.12
C ALA A 239 -4.74 26.36 -1.19
N VAL A 240 -4.83 25.05 -1.32
CA VAL A 240 -5.65 24.36 -2.32
C VAL A 240 -6.72 23.58 -1.58
N THR A 241 -8.00 23.79 -1.92
CA THR A 241 -9.12 23.05 -1.35
C THR A 241 -9.80 22.22 -2.43
N LEU A 242 -9.71 20.90 -2.31
CA LEU A 242 -10.50 19.94 -3.07
C LEU A 242 -11.86 19.77 -2.39
N LYS A 243 -12.91 20.32 -3.01
CA LYS A 243 -14.27 20.36 -2.45
C LYS A 243 -15.10 19.13 -2.82
N LYS A 244 -14.85 18.55 -3.99
CA LYS A 244 -15.55 17.39 -4.53
C LYS A 244 -14.58 16.68 -5.47
N ALA A 245 -14.56 15.35 -5.45
CA ALA A 245 -13.86 14.54 -6.44
C ALA A 245 -14.20 13.07 -6.27
N GLU A 246 -14.10 12.32 -7.36
CA GLU A 246 -13.98 10.88 -7.38
C GLU A 246 -12.64 10.58 -8.03
N LEU A 247 -11.72 9.94 -7.29
CA LEU A 247 -10.36 9.68 -7.73
C LEU A 247 -10.10 8.18 -7.66
N LEU A 248 -9.66 7.61 -8.78
CA LEU A 248 -9.11 6.28 -8.84
C LEU A 248 -7.59 6.40 -9.02
N ILE A 249 -6.85 5.90 -8.04
CA ILE A 249 -5.39 5.77 -8.06
C ILE A 249 -5.12 4.34 -7.60
N ASP A 250 -5.22 3.39 -8.52
CA ASP A 250 -5.19 1.94 -8.26
C ASP A 250 -4.11 1.55 -7.22
N PRO A 251 -4.48 0.81 -6.14
CA PRO A 251 -5.80 0.25 -5.81
C PRO A 251 -6.77 1.20 -5.09
N LEU A 252 -6.37 2.44 -4.81
CA LEU A 252 -7.13 3.36 -3.99
C LEU A 252 -8.24 4.09 -4.77
N TYR A 253 -9.48 3.95 -4.32
CA TYR A 253 -10.61 4.78 -4.75
C TYR A 253 -11.02 5.77 -3.65
N LEU A 254 -10.97 7.07 -3.94
CA LEU A 254 -11.32 8.14 -3.00
C LEU A 254 -12.52 8.93 -3.48
N THR A 255 -13.52 9.07 -2.61
CA THR A 255 -14.63 10.01 -2.81
C THR A 255 -14.51 11.19 -1.84
N ILE A 256 -14.38 12.39 -2.38
CA ILE A 256 -14.33 13.64 -1.63
C ILE A 256 -15.67 14.35 -1.80
N THR A 257 -16.26 14.76 -0.68
CA THR A 257 -17.57 15.44 -0.68
C THR A 257 -17.44 16.87 -0.16
N LYS A 258 -18.40 17.74 -0.53
CA LYS A 258 -18.42 19.14 -0.07
C LYS A 258 -18.47 19.30 1.45
N LYS A 259 -18.95 18.28 2.18
CA LYS A 259 -19.00 18.25 3.65
C LYS A 259 -17.64 17.90 4.27
N LYS A 260 -16.84 17.08 3.59
CA LYS A 260 -15.51 16.64 4.01
C LYS A 260 -14.45 17.03 2.98
N PRO A 261 -14.22 18.33 2.74
CA PRO A 261 -13.22 18.75 1.77
C PRO A 261 -11.82 18.38 2.23
N ILE A 262 -10.89 18.29 1.28
CA ILE A 262 -9.46 18.21 1.55
C ILE A 262 -8.86 19.60 1.33
N THR A 263 -8.15 20.13 2.32
CA THR A 263 -7.41 21.38 2.20
C THR A 263 -5.93 21.13 2.46
N VAL A 264 -5.09 21.56 1.51
CA VAL A 264 -3.64 21.60 1.66
C VAL A 264 -3.24 23.06 1.77
N SER A 265 -2.77 23.48 2.93
CA SER A 265 -2.22 24.82 3.15
C SER A 265 -0.70 24.76 3.28
N VAL A 266 -0.03 25.81 2.80
CA VAL A 266 1.42 25.90 2.82
C VAL A 266 1.90 27.29 3.19
N ASP A 267 2.98 27.33 3.95
CA ASP A 267 3.86 28.48 4.19
C ASP A 267 5.29 28.01 3.94
N LEU A 268 5.93 28.56 2.91
CA LEU A 268 7.27 28.20 2.52
C LEU A 268 8.09 29.41 2.04
N VAL A 269 9.40 29.24 2.04
CA VAL A 269 10.35 30.10 1.34
C VAL A 269 11.02 29.29 0.25
N TRP A 270 10.85 29.75 -0.99
CA TRP A 270 11.43 29.12 -2.17
C TRP A 270 12.62 29.94 -2.69
N GLN A 271 13.66 29.20 -3.08
CA GLN A 271 14.86 29.63 -3.79
C GLN A 271 15.16 28.56 -4.86
N PRO A 272 15.87 28.87 -5.95
CA PRO A 272 16.11 27.92 -7.04
C PRO A 272 16.62 26.54 -6.57
N GLU A 273 17.52 26.49 -5.60
CA GLU A 273 18.13 25.23 -5.11
C GLU A 273 17.65 24.82 -3.71
N ARG A 274 16.70 25.54 -3.11
CA ARG A 274 16.29 25.28 -1.72
C ARG A 274 14.83 25.64 -1.46
N LEU A 275 14.13 24.74 -0.81
CA LEU A 275 12.77 24.91 -0.32
C LEU A 275 12.76 24.81 1.21
N GLN A 276 12.46 25.91 1.88
CA GLN A 276 12.27 25.95 3.32
C GLN A 276 10.77 25.93 3.61
N LEU A 277 10.26 24.80 4.06
CA LEU A 277 8.86 24.58 4.39
C LEU A 277 8.62 24.90 5.87
N HIS A 278 8.02 26.06 6.16
CA HIS A 278 7.69 26.45 7.53
C HIS A 278 6.51 25.66 8.06
N GLU A 279 5.43 25.58 7.28
CA GLU A 279 4.27 24.75 7.58
C GLU A 279 3.66 24.20 6.29
N LEU A 280 3.35 22.91 6.29
CA LEU A 280 2.45 22.26 5.37
C LEU A 280 1.37 21.58 6.21
N ALA A 281 0.11 21.86 5.94
CA ALA A 281 -0.99 21.17 6.61
C ALA A 281 -1.90 20.54 5.57
N TYR A 282 -2.00 19.22 5.60
CA TYR A 282 -2.98 18.42 4.88
C TYR A 282 -4.13 18.12 5.81
N THR A 283 -5.32 18.59 5.50
CA THR A 283 -6.53 18.38 6.30
C THR A 283 -7.64 17.80 5.44
N HIS A 284 -8.01 16.55 5.68
CA HIS A 284 -9.28 15.99 5.20
C HIS A 284 -10.27 16.07 6.36
N THR A 285 -11.24 16.99 6.25
CA THR A 285 -12.17 17.32 7.34
C THR A 285 -12.85 16.07 7.91
N ASP A 286 -12.83 15.94 9.24
CA ASP A 286 -13.35 14.79 10.01
C ASP A 286 -12.68 13.43 9.71
N VAL A 287 -11.56 13.41 8.98
CA VAL A 287 -10.85 12.18 8.62
C VAL A 287 -9.41 12.17 9.12
N ILE A 288 -8.56 13.09 8.66
CA ILE A 288 -7.13 13.11 9.00
C ILE A 288 -6.57 14.54 8.94
N THR A 289 -5.62 14.84 9.81
CA THR A 289 -4.82 16.06 9.73
C THR A 289 -3.34 15.74 9.91
N VAL A 290 -2.55 16.03 8.89
CA VAL A 290 -1.09 15.85 8.88
C VAL A 290 -0.46 17.22 8.75
N LYS A 291 0.49 17.51 9.64
CA LYS A 291 1.31 18.73 9.60
C LYS A 291 2.75 18.38 9.28
N GLY A 292 3.42 19.24 8.54
CA GLY A 292 4.80 19.05 8.13
C GLY A 292 5.59 20.36 8.13
N SER A 293 6.90 20.26 8.33
CA SER A 293 7.88 21.34 8.12
C SER A 293 9.18 20.71 7.63
N GLY A 294 10.03 21.46 6.94
CA GLY A 294 11.25 20.89 6.39
C GLY A 294 12.16 21.85 5.65
N ASP A 295 13.31 21.34 5.24
CA ASP A 295 14.33 22.01 4.47
C ASP A 295 14.83 21.04 3.40
N ILE A 296 14.50 21.33 2.15
CA ILE A 296 14.69 20.44 1.01
C ILE A 296 15.61 21.14 0.02
N GLY A 297 16.71 20.49 -0.36
CA GLY A 297 17.57 20.92 -1.46
C GLY A 297 16.96 20.52 -2.80
N LEU A 298 16.87 21.46 -3.74
CA LEU A 298 16.29 21.31 -5.08
C LEU A 298 17.34 21.31 -6.21
N GLY A 299 18.61 21.00 -5.90
CA GLY A 299 19.66 20.86 -6.92
C GLY A 299 19.44 19.67 -7.85
N ASP A 300 20.47 19.24 -8.58
CA ASP A 300 20.38 18.12 -9.55
C ASP A 300 19.76 16.84 -8.95
N ASN A 301 19.98 16.61 -7.66
CA ASN A 301 19.27 15.60 -6.88
C ASN A 301 18.53 16.27 -5.71
N VAL A 302 17.25 15.92 -5.55
CA VAL A 302 16.45 16.36 -4.40
C VAL A 302 17.03 15.74 -3.14
N SER A 303 17.35 16.57 -2.14
CA SER A 303 17.89 16.13 -0.85
C SER A 303 17.04 16.65 0.31
N VAL A 304 16.88 15.84 1.36
CA VAL A 304 16.14 16.22 2.56
C VAL A 304 17.15 16.56 3.66
N ASN A 305 17.32 17.85 3.97
CA ASN A 305 18.20 18.29 5.05
C ASN A 305 17.53 18.09 6.41
N ALA A 306 16.26 18.49 6.48
CA ALA A 306 15.39 18.29 7.63
C ALA A 306 13.94 18.09 7.17
N LEU A 307 13.20 17.21 7.82
CA LEU A 307 11.76 17.04 7.64
C LEU A 307 11.16 16.59 8.96
N SER A 308 10.08 17.24 9.37
CA SER A 308 9.26 16.85 10.50
C SER A 308 7.83 16.70 10.03
N VAL A 309 7.24 15.53 10.24
CA VAL A 309 5.83 15.24 9.92
C VAL A 309 5.14 14.79 11.20
N GLN A 310 3.94 15.30 11.45
CA GLN A 310 3.14 15.01 12.63
C GLN A 310 1.71 14.68 12.20
N LEU A 311 1.26 13.50 12.63
CA LEU A 311 -0.13 13.10 12.64
C LEU A 311 -0.66 13.32 14.05
N GLY A 312 -1.59 14.26 14.19
CA GLY A 312 -2.31 14.47 15.45
C GLY A 312 -3.10 13.24 15.88
N LYS A 313 -3.78 13.30 17.03
CA LYS A 313 -4.68 12.21 17.44
C LYS A 313 -5.82 12.09 16.41
N THR A 314 -5.81 11.02 15.63
CA THR A 314 -6.74 10.77 14.52
C THR A 314 -7.55 9.53 14.79
N SER A 315 -8.88 9.64 14.67
CA SER A 315 -9.79 8.51 14.82
C SER A 315 -9.52 7.46 13.74
N LEU A 316 -9.45 6.18 14.13
CA LEU A 316 -9.13 5.10 13.21
C LEU A 316 -10.25 4.83 12.20
N LYS A 317 -11.52 4.98 12.60
CA LYS A 317 -12.67 4.64 11.75
C LYS A 317 -12.71 5.42 10.44
N PRO A 318 -12.67 6.76 10.45
CA PRO A 318 -12.64 7.52 9.20
C PRO A 318 -11.38 7.24 8.38
N LEU A 319 -10.22 7.09 9.04
CA LEU A 319 -8.96 6.80 8.38
C LEU A 319 -9.02 5.48 7.61
N TYR A 320 -9.51 4.42 8.27
CA TYR A 320 -9.68 3.11 7.66
C TYR A 320 -10.61 3.17 6.46
N THR A 321 -11.82 3.70 6.63
CA THR A 321 -12.83 3.77 5.55
C THR A 321 -12.36 4.53 4.32
N HIS A 322 -11.58 5.62 4.48
CA HIS A 322 -11.18 6.46 3.35
C HIS A 322 -9.82 6.07 2.75
N TYR A 323 -8.86 5.57 3.52
CA TYR A 323 -7.48 5.40 3.05
C TYR A 323 -6.94 3.97 3.11
N VAL A 324 -7.56 3.06 3.87
CA VAL A 324 -7.04 1.71 4.08
C VAL A 324 -7.95 0.65 3.46
N GLN A 325 -9.26 0.80 3.60
CA GLN A 325 -10.25 -0.16 3.12
C GLN A 325 -10.11 -0.45 1.61
N GLY A 326 -9.84 0.58 0.80
CA GLY A 326 -9.65 0.45 -0.64
C GLY A 326 -8.37 -0.27 -1.05
N LEU A 327 -7.42 -0.48 -0.15
CA LEU A 327 -6.18 -1.21 -0.43
C LEU A 327 -6.38 -2.74 -0.42
N PHE A 328 -7.56 -3.20 -0.02
CA PHE A 328 -7.90 -4.62 0.09
C PHE A 328 -8.93 -5.02 -0.97
N ASP A 329 -8.66 -6.15 -1.63
CA ASP A 329 -9.59 -6.76 -2.59
C ASP A 329 -10.87 -7.26 -1.90
N ASP A 330 -11.95 -7.44 -2.67
CA ASP A 330 -13.25 -7.89 -2.13
C ASP A 330 -13.20 -9.25 -1.42
N GLU A 331 -12.24 -10.10 -1.77
CA GLU A 331 -12.03 -11.40 -1.13
C GLU A 331 -11.28 -11.29 0.21
N SER A 332 -10.64 -10.16 0.49
CA SER A 332 -9.88 -9.96 1.72
C SER A 332 -10.80 -9.76 2.92
N GLN A 333 -10.57 -10.55 3.96
CA GLN A 333 -11.24 -10.40 5.25
C GLN A 333 -10.94 -9.05 5.93
N MET A 334 -9.91 -8.34 5.47
CA MET A 334 -9.53 -7.03 5.98
C MET A 334 -10.31 -5.87 5.35
N LYS A 335 -11.23 -6.13 4.41
CA LYS A 335 -12.03 -5.09 3.74
C LYS A 335 -13.26 -4.65 4.53
N ALA A 336 -13.84 -5.53 5.32
CA ALA A 336 -15.09 -5.29 6.04
C ALA A 336 -14.87 -5.26 7.57
N LEU A 337 -14.11 -4.26 8.04
CA LEU A 337 -13.80 -4.09 9.46
C LEU A 337 -14.62 -2.96 10.10
N ASP A 338 -15.21 -3.21 11.27
CA ASP A 338 -15.61 -2.15 12.19
C ASP A 338 -14.41 -1.78 13.07
N THR A 339 -14.04 -0.50 13.02
CA THR A 339 -12.84 -0.01 13.68
C THR A 339 -13.18 1.14 14.62
N SER A 340 -12.44 1.25 15.71
CA SER A 340 -12.52 2.38 16.63
C SER A 340 -11.16 2.62 17.30
N GLY A 341 -11.10 3.66 18.14
CA GLY A 341 -9.85 4.12 18.74
C GLY A 341 -9.18 5.21 17.91
N ALA A 342 -7.92 5.50 18.22
CA ALA A 342 -7.16 6.54 17.55
C ALA A 342 -5.69 6.18 17.39
N ILE A 343 -5.06 6.80 16.40
CA ILE A 343 -3.60 6.77 16.21
C ILE A 343 -3.04 8.18 16.33
N LYS A 344 -1.78 8.28 16.73
CA LYS A 344 -0.98 9.50 16.67
C LYS A 344 0.39 9.09 16.17
N ALA A 345 1.01 9.89 15.31
CA ALA A 345 2.34 9.55 14.80
C ALA A 345 3.21 10.78 14.57
N SER A 346 4.51 10.59 14.58
CA SER A 346 5.49 11.60 14.20
C SER A 346 6.66 10.96 13.47
N PHE A 347 7.17 11.66 12.48
CA PHE A 347 8.36 11.28 11.73
C PHE A 347 9.32 12.46 11.68
N LEU A 348 10.57 12.21 12.04
CA LEU A 348 11.66 13.17 12.00
C LEU A 348 12.77 12.61 11.12
N TRP A 349 13.19 13.39 10.14
CA TRP A 349 14.33 13.11 9.29
C TRP A 349 15.29 14.28 9.36
N LEU A 350 16.50 14.04 9.86
CA LEU A 350 17.57 15.04 9.94
C LEU A 350 18.84 14.45 9.31
N LYS A 351 19.22 14.99 8.14
CA LYS A 351 20.33 14.47 7.31
C LYS A 351 20.16 12.99 6.97
N ASP A 352 20.94 12.11 7.61
CA ASP A 352 20.93 10.66 7.43
C ASP A 352 20.15 9.94 8.53
N LYS A 353 19.65 10.65 9.55
CA LYS A 353 18.93 10.07 10.69
C LYS A 353 17.43 10.19 10.50
N GLN A 354 16.74 9.07 10.62
CA GLN A 354 15.28 8.99 10.57
C GLN A 354 14.78 8.39 11.87
N HIS A 355 13.71 8.96 12.43
CA HIS A 355 13.07 8.51 13.65
C HIS A 355 11.56 8.62 13.48
N ALA A 356 10.86 7.52 13.76
CA ALA A 356 9.41 7.42 13.65
C ALA A 356 8.83 6.95 14.98
N VAL A 357 7.72 7.56 15.39
CA VAL A 357 6.96 7.15 16.56
C VAL A 357 5.49 7.05 16.16
N ALA A 358 4.84 5.95 16.53
CA ALA A 358 3.41 5.78 16.44
C ALA A 358 2.85 5.36 17.81
N GLU A 359 1.79 6.03 18.25
CA GLU A 359 1.04 5.72 19.46
C GLU A 359 -0.33 5.16 19.05
N LEU A 360 -0.65 3.97 19.56
CA LEU A 360 -1.93 3.29 19.38
C LEU A 360 -2.78 3.55 20.63
N ILE A 361 -4.01 4.04 20.45
CA ILE A 361 -4.87 4.49 21.55
C ILE A 361 -6.22 3.79 21.45
N ASN A 362 -6.42 2.78 22.30
CA ASN A 362 -7.64 2.00 22.45
C ASN A 362 -8.25 1.55 21.12
N ILE A 363 -7.40 0.98 20.26
CA ILE A 363 -7.81 0.50 18.95
C ILE A 363 -8.62 -0.77 19.11
N ASN A 364 -9.79 -0.79 18.49
CA ASN A 364 -10.59 -2.00 18.34
C ASN A 364 -10.81 -2.25 16.85
N VAL A 365 -10.69 -3.50 16.46
CA VAL A 365 -10.88 -3.99 15.09
C VAL A 365 -11.76 -5.23 15.20
N GLU A 366 -12.91 -5.20 14.55
CA GLU A 366 -13.84 -6.32 14.49
C GLU A 366 -14.14 -6.61 13.03
N ASP A 367 -14.02 -7.87 12.61
CA ASP A 367 -14.52 -8.31 11.31
C ASP A 367 -16.05 -8.28 11.29
N SER A 368 -16.66 -7.85 10.17
CA SER A 368 -18.12 -7.71 10.08
C SER A 368 -18.88 -9.03 10.21
N GLU A 369 -18.24 -10.15 9.86
CA GLU A 369 -18.78 -11.51 10.04
C GLU A 369 -18.40 -12.11 11.40
N GLN A 370 -17.74 -11.33 12.26
CA GLN A 370 -17.24 -11.72 13.58
C GLN A 370 -16.28 -12.91 13.55
N ARG A 371 -15.57 -13.12 12.43
CA ARG A 371 -14.56 -14.19 12.29
C ARG A 371 -13.34 -13.96 13.16
N PHE A 372 -13.00 -12.70 13.42
CA PHE A 372 -11.96 -12.32 14.37
C PHE A 372 -12.25 -10.93 14.93
N GLY A 373 -11.64 -10.66 16.08
CA GLY A 373 -11.69 -9.35 16.69
C GLY A 373 -10.50 -9.12 17.61
N LEU A 374 -10.12 -7.87 17.72
CA LEU A 374 -9.05 -7.40 18.57
C LEU A 374 -9.54 -6.13 19.27
N GLY A 375 -9.43 -6.10 20.59
CA GLY A 375 -9.91 -4.99 21.39
C GLY A 375 -8.87 -4.47 22.36
N GLY A 376 -8.97 -3.17 22.64
CA GLY A 376 -8.12 -2.50 23.61
C GLY A 376 -6.65 -2.41 23.20
N LEU A 377 -6.36 -2.37 21.89
CA LEU A 377 -4.99 -2.28 21.42
C LEU A 377 -4.39 -0.90 21.74
N ASN A 378 -3.34 -0.92 22.54
CA ASN A 378 -2.65 0.25 23.05
C ASN A 378 -1.13 0.04 22.96
N GLY A 379 -0.38 1.09 22.71
CA GLY A 379 1.08 0.95 22.69
C GLY A 379 1.81 2.09 22.04
N LYS A 380 3.13 2.00 22.08
CA LYS A 380 4.05 2.90 21.42
C LYS A 380 5.02 2.08 20.57
N ILE A 381 5.03 2.36 19.28
CA ILE A 381 5.98 1.82 18.31
C ILE A 381 6.98 2.93 18.02
N GLU A 382 8.26 2.65 18.18
CA GLU A 382 9.35 3.61 18.02
C GLU A 382 10.46 2.95 17.18
N TRP A 383 10.79 3.58 16.06
CA TRP A 383 11.72 3.07 15.06
C TRP A 383 12.71 4.15 14.63
N HIS A 384 13.89 3.74 14.22
CA HIS A 384 14.87 4.62 13.59
C HIS A 384 15.75 3.84 12.63
N ASN A 385 16.41 4.54 11.71
CA ASN A 385 17.24 3.92 10.69
C ASN A 385 18.70 3.65 11.12
N GLN A 386 18.97 3.49 12.42
CA GLN A 386 20.32 3.15 12.92
C GLN A 386 20.34 1.73 13.50
N PRO A 387 21.53 1.15 13.77
CA PRO A 387 21.64 -0.23 14.25
C PRO A 387 21.14 -0.49 15.67
N ALA A 388 21.00 0.54 16.51
CA ALA A 388 20.48 0.36 17.86
C ALA A 388 19.01 -0.10 17.82
N LEU A 389 18.56 -0.77 18.88
CA LEU A 389 17.16 -1.18 19.03
C LEU A 389 16.47 -0.22 19.99
N LEU A 390 15.36 0.40 19.55
CA LEU A 390 14.51 1.21 20.41
C LEU A 390 13.37 0.38 21.00
N PRO A 391 13.08 0.52 22.31
CA PRO A 391 12.02 -0.22 22.95
C PRO A 391 10.65 0.26 22.47
N SER A 392 9.88 -0.68 21.96
CA SER A 392 8.49 -0.55 21.52
C SER A 392 7.63 -1.54 22.30
N HIS A 393 6.36 -1.21 22.48
CA HIS A 393 5.42 -2.14 23.09
C HIS A 393 4.03 -1.98 22.51
N VAL A 394 3.34 -3.12 22.41
CA VAL A 394 1.97 -3.21 21.96
C VAL A 394 1.25 -4.17 22.89
N GLY A 395 0.18 -3.72 23.52
CA GLY A 395 -0.69 -4.53 24.36
C GLY A 395 -2.14 -4.46 23.90
N TRP A 396 -2.92 -5.45 24.28
CA TRP A 396 -4.34 -5.57 23.96
C TRP A 396 -5.09 -6.10 25.18
N ASP A 397 -6.41 -5.90 25.20
CA ASP A 397 -7.29 -6.44 26.24
C ASP A 397 -7.80 -7.83 25.86
N TYR A 398 -8.10 -8.04 24.57
CA TYR A 398 -8.44 -9.34 24.03
C TYR A 398 -8.12 -9.44 22.54
N VAL A 399 -7.87 -10.66 22.09
CA VAL A 399 -7.92 -11.05 20.68
C VAL A 399 -8.75 -12.32 20.60
N TYR A 400 -9.58 -12.46 19.58
CA TYR A 400 -10.26 -13.72 19.34
C TYR A 400 -10.27 -14.09 17.87
N ILE A 401 -10.30 -15.39 17.61
CA ILE A 401 -10.57 -15.98 16.30
C ILE A 401 -11.76 -16.91 16.48
N ALA A 402 -12.72 -16.85 15.56
CA ALA A 402 -13.90 -17.70 15.48
C ALA A 402 -13.81 -18.52 14.18
N PRO A 403 -13.18 -19.71 14.21
CA PRO A 403 -13.02 -20.54 13.01
C PRO A 403 -14.35 -20.98 12.39
N LYS A 404 -15.41 -21.03 13.22
CA LYS A 404 -16.80 -21.32 12.83
C LYS A 404 -17.73 -20.30 13.50
N PRO A 405 -17.88 -19.09 12.93
CA PRO A 405 -18.66 -18.01 13.53
C PRO A 405 -20.10 -18.43 13.89
N GLU A 406 -20.71 -19.30 13.07
CA GLU A 406 -22.05 -19.86 13.25
C GLU A 406 -22.20 -20.70 14.53
N SER A 407 -21.10 -21.30 14.99
CA SER A 407 -21.07 -22.14 16.20
C SER A 407 -20.97 -21.33 17.50
N LYS A 408 -20.70 -20.01 17.41
CA LYS A 408 -20.31 -19.12 18.53
C LYS A 408 -19.04 -19.54 19.28
N SER A 409 -18.30 -20.53 18.78
CA SER A 409 -17.03 -20.96 19.38
C SER A 409 -15.91 -20.01 19.01
N LYS A 410 -15.11 -19.64 20.00
CA LYS A 410 -14.00 -18.70 19.86
C LYS A 410 -12.75 -19.25 20.54
N ILE A 411 -11.62 -19.05 19.90
CA ILE A 411 -10.31 -19.10 20.56
C ILE A 411 -10.01 -17.68 21.01
N GLU A 412 -9.99 -17.47 22.32
CA GLU A 412 -9.75 -16.16 22.93
C GLU A 412 -8.34 -16.09 23.55
N LEU A 413 -7.66 -14.99 23.30
CA LEU A 413 -6.41 -14.59 23.94
C LEU A 413 -6.74 -13.45 24.89
N SER A 414 -6.49 -13.64 26.18
CA SER A 414 -6.65 -12.61 27.20
C SER A 414 -5.65 -11.48 27.03
N ALA A 415 -5.82 -10.43 27.85
CA ALA A 415 -4.95 -9.26 27.86
C ALA A 415 -3.48 -9.65 27.98
N SER A 416 -2.65 -9.03 27.14
CA SER A 416 -1.21 -9.29 27.08
C SER A 416 -0.48 -8.14 26.40
N ARG A 417 0.85 -8.21 26.41
CA ARG A 417 1.75 -7.18 25.89
C ARG A 417 2.99 -7.80 25.27
N PHE A 418 3.28 -7.40 24.04
CA PHE A 418 4.56 -7.61 23.38
C PHE A 418 5.51 -6.44 23.66
N ASP A 419 6.74 -6.73 24.06
CA ASP A 419 7.83 -5.77 24.20
C ASP A 419 8.94 -6.10 23.19
N LEU A 420 9.11 -5.21 22.21
CA LEU A 420 9.98 -5.41 21.04
C LEU A 420 11.04 -4.31 20.98
N GLY A 421 12.23 -4.64 20.52
CA GLY A 421 13.27 -3.71 20.14
C GLY A 421 13.25 -3.55 18.62
N LEU A 422 13.08 -2.32 18.14
CA LEU A 422 13.05 -2.01 16.71
C LEU A 422 14.26 -1.18 16.32
N GLY A 423 15.02 -1.64 15.33
CA GLY A 423 16.11 -0.90 14.68
C GLY A 423 15.86 -0.76 13.19
N ALA A 424 16.86 -0.29 12.43
CA ALA A 424 16.71 0.03 11.01
C ALA A 424 15.99 -1.07 10.19
N LYS A 425 16.48 -2.30 10.32
CA LYS A 425 15.95 -3.50 9.67
C LYS A 425 15.90 -4.69 10.63
N GLN A 426 15.73 -4.40 11.91
CA GLN A 426 15.81 -5.39 12.98
C GLN A 426 14.60 -5.31 13.90
N VAL A 427 14.04 -6.46 14.25
CA VAL A 427 13.00 -6.62 15.27
C VAL A 427 13.46 -7.70 16.23
N LYS A 428 13.48 -7.41 17.52
CA LYS A 428 13.87 -8.38 18.54
C LYS A 428 12.91 -8.38 19.71
N LEU A 429 12.51 -9.54 20.19
CA LEU A 429 11.79 -9.67 21.45
C LEU A 429 12.72 -9.29 22.62
N LEU A 430 12.30 -8.32 23.43
CA LEU A 430 13.14 -7.79 24.53
C LEU A 430 13.09 -8.67 25.78
N LYS A 431 11.98 -9.40 25.97
CA LYS A 431 11.77 -10.33 27.08
C LYS A 431 10.87 -11.47 26.62
N PRO A 432 11.03 -12.70 27.15
CA PRO A 432 10.14 -13.80 26.83
C PRO A 432 8.67 -13.41 26.99
N TRP A 433 7.85 -13.76 25.99
CA TRP A 433 6.44 -13.44 25.95
C TRP A 433 5.63 -14.65 26.39
N HIS A 434 4.61 -14.41 27.22
CA HIS A 434 3.72 -15.45 27.75
C HIS A 434 2.27 -15.04 27.54
N GLN A 435 1.49 -15.92 26.93
CA GLN A 435 0.08 -15.71 26.62
C GLN A 435 -0.73 -16.89 27.12
N PRO A 436 -1.62 -16.72 28.13
CA PRO A 436 -2.62 -17.73 28.44
C PRO A 436 -3.44 -18.08 27.20
N LEU A 437 -3.62 -19.37 26.96
CA LEU A 437 -4.40 -19.92 25.86
C LEU A 437 -5.17 -21.12 26.40
N LEU A 438 -6.50 -21.04 26.39
CA LEU A 438 -7.38 -22.06 26.97
C LEU A 438 -6.99 -22.34 28.43
N ASP A 439 -6.68 -23.59 28.77
CA ASP A 439 -6.22 -24.06 30.08
C ASP A 439 -4.69 -24.22 30.20
N GLY A 440 -3.94 -23.76 29.18
CA GLY A 440 -2.48 -23.71 29.14
C GLY A 440 -1.97 -22.33 28.74
N ALA A 441 -0.87 -22.29 27.98
CA ALA A 441 -0.26 -21.04 27.54
C ALA A 441 0.69 -21.22 26.34
N ILE A 442 0.81 -20.19 25.51
CA ILE A 442 1.89 -20.04 24.54
C ILE A 442 3.02 -19.22 25.18
N ARG A 443 4.26 -19.65 24.96
CA ARG A 443 5.47 -18.91 25.31
C ARG A 443 6.33 -18.70 24.07
N ILE A 444 6.81 -17.49 23.86
CA ILE A 444 7.88 -17.19 22.90
C ILE A 444 9.10 -16.81 23.72
N GLU A 445 10.12 -17.67 23.70
CA GLU A 445 11.36 -17.48 24.45
C GLU A 445 12.32 -16.55 23.70
N GLN A 446 12.32 -16.66 22.37
CA GLN A 446 13.16 -15.86 21.49
C GLN A 446 12.42 -15.56 20.20
N LEU A 447 12.53 -14.30 19.76
CA LEU A 447 12.18 -13.87 18.42
C LEU A 447 13.19 -12.80 18.00
N SER A 448 13.88 -13.03 16.89
CA SER A 448 14.70 -12.02 16.24
C SER A 448 14.56 -12.10 14.74
N LEU A 449 14.34 -10.95 14.11
CA LEU A 449 14.25 -10.77 12.68
C LEU A 449 15.27 -9.72 12.26
N ASP A 450 16.23 -10.10 11.43
CA ASP A 450 17.32 -9.26 10.96
C ASP A 450 17.27 -9.09 9.45
N ASN A 451 17.82 -7.98 8.95
CA ASN A 451 17.89 -7.62 7.53
C ASN A 451 16.51 -7.67 6.84
N ILE A 452 15.47 -7.18 7.52
CA ILE A 452 14.10 -7.12 7.00
C ILE A 452 14.06 -6.40 5.65
N GLY A 453 13.49 -7.07 4.64
CA GLY A 453 13.38 -6.56 3.28
C GLY A 453 14.62 -6.78 2.40
N ASP A 454 15.68 -7.38 2.93
CA ASP A 454 16.88 -7.74 2.16
C ASP A 454 16.91 -9.24 1.82
N GLU A 455 17.69 -9.64 0.81
CA GLU A 455 17.89 -11.05 0.44
C GLU A 455 18.50 -11.88 1.58
N GLN A 456 19.28 -11.26 2.47
CA GLN A 456 19.91 -11.89 3.64
C GLN A 456 19.03 -11.82 4.89
N MET A 457 17.71 -11.67 4.73
CA MET A 457 16.75 -11.72 5.83
C MET A 457 16.96 -12.98 6.66
N ALA A 458 16.98 -12.81 7.99
CA ALA A 458 17.16 -13.91 8.92
C ALA A 458 16.11 -13.84 10.04
N LEU A 459 15.54 -14.99 10.38
CA LEU A 459 14.62 -15.18 11.49
C LEU A 459 15.20 -16.20 12.45
N GLN A 460 15.08 -15.95 13.75
CA GLN A 460 15.22 -16.97 14.78
C GLN A 460 13.98 -16.94 15.68
N LEU A 461 13.38 -18.11 15.92
CA LEU A 461 12.18 -18.26 16.73
C LEU A 461 12.33 -19.45 17.68
N GLY A 462 12.09 -19.22 18.96
CA GLY A 462 11.95 -20.27 19.97
C GLY A 462 10.60 -20.14 20.66
N ALA A 463 9.80 -21.21 20.64
CA ALA A 463 8.45 -21.19 21.18
C ALA A 463 8.08 -22.49 21.91
N LYS A 464 7.15 -22.37 22.85
CA LYS A 464 6.62 -23.48 23.64
C LYS A 464 5.11 -23.34 23.79
N LEU A 465 4.40 -24.45 23.63
CA LEU A 465 3.00 -24.57 24.05
C LEU A 465 2.99 -25.34 25.37
N VAL A 466 2.77 -24.61 26.47
CA VAL A 466 2.42 -25.21 27.76
C VAL A 466 1.15 -26.03 27.56
N PRO A 467 1.10 -27.29 28.02
CA PRO A 467 0.05 -28.23 27.68
C PRO A 467 -1.36 -27.62 27.77
N ILE A 468 -2.12 -27.75 26.68
CA ILE A 468 -3.54 -27.40 26.61
C ILE A 468 -4.35 -28.70 26.53
N SER A 469 -5.56 -28.74 27.11
CA SER A 469 -6.43 -29.90 26.96
C SER A 469 -7.00 -29.95 25.55
N LEU A 470 -6.96 -31.13 24.93
CA LEU A 470 -7.59 -31.35 23.62
C LEU A 470 -9.12 -31.19 23.67
N SER A 471 -9.73 -31.40 24.83
CA SER A 471 -11.16 -31.13 25.06
C SER A 471 -11.47 -29.62 24.99
N ALA A 472 -10.62 -28.78 25.57
CA ALA A 472 -10.76 -27.33 25.49
C ALA A 472 -10.52 -26.83 24.05
N LEU A 473 -9.50 -27.36 23.38
CA LEU A 473 -9.21 -27.00 21.99
C LEU A 473 -10.33 -27.43 21.03
N SER A 474 -10.81 -28.67 21.13
CA SER A 474 -11.91 -29.17 20.29
C SER A 474 -13.19 -28.38 20.51
N ALA A 475 -13.52 -28.03 21.76
CA ALA A 475 -14.65 -27.15 22.04
C ALA A 475 -14.47 -25.76 21.40
N ALA A 476 -13.28 -25.15 21.52
CA ALA A 476 -13.00 -23.80 21.00
C ALA A 476 -13.07 -23.70 19.47
N ILE A 477 -12.82 -24.79 18.74
CA ILE A 477 -12.91 -24.85 17.28
C ILE A 477 -14.20 -25.51 16.76
N ALA A 478 -15.13 -25.85 17.67
CA ALA A 478 -16.31 -26.66 17.36
C ALA A 478 -15.96 -27.93 16.55
N GLY A 479 -14.91 -28.63 16.99
CA GLY A 479 -14.47 -29.93 16.49
C GLY A 479 -15.11 -31.10 17.26
N PRO A 480 -14.84 -32.35 16.86
CA PRO A 480 -15.24 -33.52 17.63
C PRO A 480 -14.57 -33.49 19.02
N PRO A 481 -15.25 -33.94 20.10
CA PRO A 481 -14.70 -33.87 21.45
C PRO A 481 -13.44 -34.72 21.51
N LEU A 482 -12.27 -34.15 21.82
CA LEU A 482 -11.02 -34.90 21.93
C LEU A 482 -10.57 -35.05 23.39
N THR A 483 -9.78 -36.08 23.68
CA THR A 483 -9.21 -36.33 25.01
C THR A 483 -7.69 -36.37 24.98
N GLY A 484 -7.05 -36.05 26.10
CA GLY A 484 -5.59 -35.89 26.21
C GLY A 484 -5.17 -34.42 26.19
N GLN A 485 -3.87 -34.20 26.06
CA GLN A 485 -3.27 -32.86 26.03
C GLN A 485 -2.45 -32.66 24.74
N LEU A 486 -2.29 -31.41 24.34
CA LEU A 486 -1.38 -30.98 23.29
C LEU A 486 -0.31 -30.08 23.89
N SER A 487 0.96 -30.38 23.63
CA SER A 487 2.10 -29.54 24.01
C SER A 487 3.13 -29.49 22.90
N LEU A 488 3.96 -28.46 22.92
CA LEU A 488 5.02 -28.23 21.94
C LEU A 488 6.23 -27.66 22.66
N ASP A 489 7.41 -28.22 22.41
CA ASP A 489 8.69 -27.62 22.76
C ASP A 489 9.52 -27.47 21.49
N MET A 490 9.73 -26.23 21.06
CA MET A 490 10.46 -25.85 19.84
C MET A 490 11.59 -24.89 20.23
N PRO A 491 12.79 -25.40 20.59
CA PRO A 491 13.85 -24.60 21.18
C PRO A 491 14.35 -23.49 20.26
N SER A 492 14.61 -23.80 19.00
CA SER A 492 15.07 -22.83 18.01
C SER A 492 14.83 -23.30 16.58
N VAL A 493 14.13 -22.48 15.81
CA VAL A 493 14.03 -22.53 14.36
C VAL A 493 14.76 -21.33 13.79
N SER A 494 15.61 -21.55 12.79
CA SER A 494 16.27 -20.49 12.04
C SER A 494 15.81 -20.49 10.59
N TYR A 495 15.62 -19.31 10.04
CA TYR A 495 15.47 -19.11 8.60
C TYR A 495 16.50 -18.09 8.13
N ARG A 496 17.27 -18.41 7.09
CA ARG A 496 18.28 -17.53 6.49
C ARG A 496 18.58 -18.00 5.07
N ASN A 497 18.85 -17.08 4.14
CA ASN A 497 19.22 -17.40 2.76
C ASN A 497 18.21 -18.36 2.10
N ASN A 498 16.91 -18.13 2.35
CA ASN A 498 15.81 -18.93 1.84
C ASN A 498 15.80 -20.40 2.31
N HIS A 499 16.48 -20.70 3.42
CA HIS A 499 16.54 -22.01 4.06
C HIS A 499 16.01 -21.90 5.49
N LEU A 500 15.01 -22.70 5.84
CA LEU A 500 14.54 -22.90 7.20
C LEU A 500 15.16 -24.19 7.75
N GLU A 501 15.63 -24.17 8.99
CA GLU A 501 16.16 -25.35 9.68
C GLU A 501 15.84 -25.33 11.18
N ILE A 502 15.85 -26.50 11.80
CA ILE A 502 15.81 -26.64 13.26
C ILE A 502 17.21 -26.99 13.78
N ASN A 503 17.64 -26.34 14.86
CA ASN A 503 18.95 -26.61 15.46
C ASN A 503 18.91 -27.74 16.49
N ASP A 504 17.73 -27.96 17.07
CA ASP A 504 17.42 -28.99 18.05
C ASP A 504 16.11 -29.68 17.68
N LYS A 505 15.81 -30.79 18.35
CA LYS A 505 14.59 -31.55 18.11
C LYS A 505 13.35 -30.76 18.52
N ILE A 506 12.28 -30.86 17.73
CA ILE A 506 10.95 -30.38 18.13
C ILE A 506 10.21 -31.53 18.82
N GLN A 507 9.69 -31.31 20.02
CA GLN A 507 8.91 -32.28 20.76
C GLN A 507 7.45 -31.86 20.81
N ILE A 508 6.54 -32.76 20.43
CA ILE A 508 5.10 -32.54 20.44
C ILE A 508 4.48 -33.65 21.28
N GLY A 509 3.94 -33.29 22.45
CA GLY A 509 3.16 -34.23 23.25
C GLY A 509 1.71 -34.20 22.80
N VAL A 510 1.16 -35.35 22.38
CA VAL A 510 -0.23 -35.47 21.94
C VAL A 510 -0.77 -36.88 22.21
N PHE A 511 -2.05 -37.00 22.57
CA PHE A 511 -2.69 -38.30 22.88
C PHE A 511 -1.88 -39.18 23.86
N ASP A 512 -1.35 -38.59 24.93
CA ASP A 512 -0.51 -39.26 25.95
C ASP A 512 0.78 -39.91 25.41
N GLY A 513 1.20 -39.56 24.20
CA GLY A 513 2.49 -39.97 23.64
C GLY A 513 3.26 -38.77 23.09
N ASP A 514 4.39 -39.06 22.46
CA ASP A 514 5.36 -38.07 22.01
C ASP A 514 5.64 -38.22 20.51
N ILE A 515 5.63 -37.10 19.80
CA ILE A 515 6.11 -36.98 18.43
C ILE A 515 7.37 -36.12 18.46
N VAL A 516 8.47 -36.64 17.94
CA VAL A 516 9.77 -35.96 17.94
C VAL A 516 10.21 -35.74 16.50
N VAL A 517 10.31 -34.49 16.09
CA VAL A 517 10.94 -34.11 14.82
C VAL A 517 12.43 -33.95 15.07
N ASN A 518 13.21 -34.92 14.61
CA ASN A 518 14.66 -34.96 14.83
C ASN A 518 15.40 -33.99 13.91
N THR A 519 14.95 -33.92 12.66
CA THR A 519 15.49 -33.05 11.61
C THR A 519 14.32 -32.40 10.90
N LEU A 520 14.48 -31.14 10.52
CA LEU A 520 13.55 -30.41 9.66
C LEU A 520 14.35 -29.35 8.92
N SER A 521 14.26 -29.38 7.60
CA SER A 521 14.76 -28.32 6.76
C SER A 521 13.77 -28.01 5.65
N VAL A 522 13.59 -26.73 5.31
CA VAL A 522 12.79 -26.31 4.17
C VAL A 522 13.58 -25.32 3.32
N ASP A 523 13.90 -25.72 2.09
CA ASP A 523 14.45 -24.83 1.07
C ASP A 523 13.31 -24.15 0.32
N ASP A 524 13.49 -22.88 -0.03
CA ASP A 524 12.57 -22.10 -0.87
C ASP A 524 11.14 -22.00 -0.31
N LEU A 525 10.99 -21.85 1.02
CA LEU A 525 9.70 -21.84 1.74
C LEU A 525 8.66 -20.87 1.15
N LEU A 526 9.10 -19.69 0.68
CA LEU A 526 8.24 -18.64 0.11
C LEU A 526 8.32 -18.57 -1.43
N GLY A 527 9.09 -19.45 -2.05
CA GLY A 527 9.23 -19.50 -3.50
C GLY A 527 8.25 -20.46 -4.16
N GLN A 528 8.43 -20.65 -5.46
CA GLN A 528 7.49 -21.42 -6.28
C GLN A 528 7.69 -22.94 -6.13
N ARG A 529 8.83 -23.40 -5.59
CA ARG A 529 9.16 -24.83 -5.51
C ARG A 529 9.81 -25.17 -4.16
N PRO A 530 9.05 -25.12 -3.06
CA PRO A 530 9.57 -25.47 -1.74
C PRO A 530 9.98 -26.94 -1.67
N VAL A 531 11.10 -27.22 -0.99
CA VAL A 531 11.59 -28.58 -0.73
C VAL A 531 11.71 -28.78 0.77
N LEU A 532 10.93 -29.70 1.34
CA LEU A 532 10.97 -30.05 2.76
C LEU A 532 11.68 -31.38 2.96
N LYS A 533 12.56 -31.43 3.96
CA LYS A 533 13.15 -32.68 4.48
C LYS A 533 12.92 -32.82 5.97
N ALA A 534 12.58 -34.01 6.45
CA ALA A 534 12.40 -34.25 7.87
C ALA A 534 12.54 -35.72 8.29
N ASP A 535 12.87 -35.93 9.56
CA ASP A 535 12.79 -37.20 10.26
C ASP A 535 11.91 -37.05 11.50
N VAL A 536 10.90 -37.92 11.63
CA VAL A 536 9.89 -37.86 12.68
C VAL A 536 9.80 -39.23 13.37
N ASP A 537 9.96 -39.26 14.69
CA ASP A 537 9.69 -40.44 15.50
C ASP A 537 8.40 -40.25 16.29
N VAL A 538 7.64 -41.33 16.45
CA VAL A 538 6.37 -41.36 17.17
C VAL A 538 6.45 -42.43 18.25
N THR A 539 6.20 -42.05 19.49
CA THR A 539 6.33 -42.94 20.65
C THR A 539 5.03 -43.01 21.44
N LYS A 540 4.49 -44.22 21.56
CA LYS A 540 3.45 -44.62 22.50
C LYS A 540 2.16 -43.79 22.49
N LEU A 541 1.75 -43.27 21.33
CA LEU A 541 0.46 -42.58 21.16
C LEU A 541 -0.69 -43.48 21.63
N ASN A 542 -1.58 -42.96 22.46
CA ASN A 542 -2.73 -43.69 22.98
C ASN A 542 -3.80 -43.80 21.89
N LEU A 543 -3.97 -45.01 21.34
CA LEU A 543 -4.94 -45.26 20.28
C LEU A 543 -6.38 -44.98 20.72
N LYS A 544 -6.70 -45.21 22.00
CA LYS A 544 -8.04 -44.92 22.51
C LYS A 544 -8.29 -43.42 22.42
N SER A 545 -7.42 -42.61 23.00
CA SER A 545 -7.53 -41.14 22.99
C SER A 545 -7.63 -40.57 21.56
N ALA A 546 -6.94 -41.19 20.59
CA ALA A 546 -6.98 -40.78 19.19
C ALA A 546 -8.24 -41.22 18.41
N THR A 547 -8.98 -42.23 18.88
CA THR A 547 -10.06 -42.88 18.09
C THR A 547 -11.45 -42.88 18.75
N ASP A 548 -11.54 -42.79 20.08
CA ASP A 548 -12.74 -42.99 20.94
C ASP A 548 -13.97 -42.13 20.57
N VAL A 549 -13.75 -41.04 19.86
CA VAL A 549 -14.67 -39.90 19.73
C VAL A 549 -14.81 -39.42 18.28
N THR A 550 -14.29 -40.23 17.35
CA THR A 550 -14.38 -40.00 15.91
C THR A 550 -15.34 -41.03 15.31
N GLU A 551 -15.95 -40.72 14.17
CA GLU A 551 -16.75 -41.71 13.40
C GLU A 551 -15.92 -42.94 12.96
N PHE A 552 -14.60 -42.90 13.19
CA PHE A 552 -13.67 -43.99 12.98
C PHE A 552 -14.01 -45.22 13.81
N GLY A 553 -14.42 -45.06 15.08
CA GLY A 553 -14.63 -46.15 16.04
C GLY A 553 -13.42 -46.40 16.95
N GLU A 554 -13.65 -47.00 18.13
CA GLU A 554 -12.64 -47.18 19.17
C GLU A 554 -11.57 -48.23 18.82
N ILE A 555 -10.30 -47.89 19.07
CA ILE A 555 -9.12 -48.78 19.10
C ILE A 555 -8.38 -48.54 20.41
N GLN A 556 -8.17 -49.58 21.22
CA GLN A 556 -7.34 -49.51 22.44
C GLN A 556 -5.94 -50.08 22.16
N GLY A 557 -4.94 -49.58 22.88
CA GLY A 557 -3.52 -49.89 22.70
C GLY A 557 -2.67 -48.64 22.55
N GLN A 558 -1.42 -48.82 22.13
CA GLN A 558 -0.47 -47.77 21.82
C GLN A 558 0.05 -47.93 20.39
N LEU A 559 0.44 -46.80 19.80
CA LEU A 559 1.05 -46.73 18.48
C LEU A 559 2.42 -46.07 18.59
N SER A 560 3.45 -46.72 18.07
CA SER A 560 4.79 -46.14 17.91
C SER A 560 5.26 -46.36 16.48
N GLY A 561 6.27 -45.61 16.06
CA GLY A 561 6.73 -45.67 14.68
C GLY A 561 7.58 -44.48 14.30
N TYR A 562 7.70 -44.26 12.99
CA TYR A 562 8.53 -43.22 12.44
C TYR A 562 8.14 -42.86 10.99
N ILE A 563 8.66 -41.71 10.55
CA ILE A 563 8.77 -41.27 9.17
C ILE A 563 10.21 -40.81 9.00
N HIS A 564 11.03 -41.55 8.28
CA HIS A 564 12.43 -41.23 8.01
C HIS A 564 12.61 -40.86 6.55
N ASP A 565 13.64 -40.06 6.27
CA ASP A 565 14.00 -39.62 4.92
C ASP A 565 12.81 -38.96 4.17
N LEU A 566 11.94 -38.24 4.91
CA LEU A 566 10.81 -37.55 4.31
C LEU A 566 11.33 -36.47 3.37
N LEU A 567 10.96 -36.56 2.09
CA LEU A 567 11.21 -35.54 1.09
C LEU A 567 9.89 -35.10 0.49
N LEU A 568 9.54 -33.83 0.66
CA LEU A 568 8.45 -33.19 -0.07
C LEU A 568 9.02 -32.21 -1.09
N MET A 569 8.46 -32.21 -2.30
CA MET A 569 8.70 -31.19 -3.31
C MET A 569 7.37 -30.55 -3.68
N ASN A 570 7.30 -29.22 -3.64
CA ASN A 570 6.06 -28.47 -3.86
C ASN A 570 4.90 -29.00 -2.98
N TRP A 571 5.20 -29.30 -1.71
CA TRP A 571 4.28 -29.89 -0.74
C TRP A 571 3.70 -31.27 -1.13
N GLN A 572 4.33 -31.96 -2.08
CA GLN A 572 3.96 -33.32 -2.49
C GLN A 572 5.06 -34.31 -2.08
N PRO A 573 4.70 -35.49 -1.55
CA PRO A 573 5.69 -36.47 -1.13
C PRO A 573 6.41 -37.10 -2.33
N VAL A 574 7.74 -37.16 -2.24
CA VAL A 574 8.62 -37.75 -3.25
C VAL A 574 9.25 -39.05 -2.74
N SER A 575 9.75 -39.04 -1.50
CA SER A 575 10.28 -40.22 -0.82
C SER A 575 10.05 -40.16 0.68
N PHE A 576 9.97 -41.32 1.31
CA PHE A 576 10.04 -41.52 2.77
C PHE A 576 10.06 -43.01 3.10
N ASP A 577 10.56 -43.38 4.27
CA ASP A 577 10.24 -44.66 4.92
C ASP A 577 9.36 -44.42 6.15
N LEU A 578 8.14 -44.94 6.12
CA LEU A 578 7.17 -44.78 7.19
C LEU A 578 6.78 -46.14 7.76
N TYR A 579 6.67 -46.23 9.08
CA TYR A 579 6.08 -47.37 9.77
C TYR A 579 5.44 -46.92 11.06
N PHE A 580 4.20 -47.35 11.30
CA PHE A 580 3.53 -47.23 12.59
C PHE A 580 2.99 -48.59 13.00
N GLY A 581 3.11 -48.94 14.27
CA GLY A 581 2.52 -50.17 14.80
C GLY A 581 2.51 -50.25 16.30
N THR A 582 1.91 -51.32 16.81
CA THR A 582 1.90 -51.64 18.24
C THR A 582 3.34 -51.83 18.73
N PRO A 583 3.81 -51.06 19.74
CA PRO A 583 5.14 -51.23 20.29
C PRO A 583 5.27 -52.57 21.01
N LYS A 584 6.48 -53.13 21.06
CA LYS A 584 6.74 -54.45 21.67
C LYS A 584 6.44 -54.50 23.17
N ASP A 585 6.49 -53.35 23.86
CA ASP A 585 6.28 -53.18 25.28
C ASP A 585 4.93 -52.54 25.61
N ASP A 586 3.91 -52.77 24.78
CA ASP A 586 2.54 -52.36 25.07
C ASP A 586 1.87 -53.33 26.07
N HIS A 587 1.33 -52.77 27.15
CA HIS A 587 0.59 -53.51 28.18
C HIS A 587 -0.87 -53.04 28.29
N LYS A 588 -1.31 -52.11 27.43
CA LYS A 588 -2.71 -51.68 27.39
C LYS A 588 -3.58 -52.78 26.75
N PRO A 589 -4.90 -52.78 27.00
CA PRO A 589 -5.78 -53.69 26.30
C PRO A 589 -5.75 -53.43 24.78
N HIS A 590 -5.60 -54.49 23.99
CA HIS A 590 -5.63 -54.43 22.53
C HIS A 590 -7.02 -54.85 22.04
N LEU A 591 -7.93 -53.88 21.97
CA LEU A 591 -9.31 -54.05 21.53
C LEU A 591 -9.59 -53.14 20.33
N ILE A 592 -10.35 -53.64 19.36
CA ILE A 592 -10.82 -52.86 18.23
C ILE A 592 -12.33 -53.03 18.05
N SER A 593 -13.05 -51.93 17.92
CA SER A 593 -14.49 -51.93 17.70
C SER A 593 -14.86 -52.39 16.29
N HIS A 594 -16.06 -52.93 16.12
CA HIS A 594 -16.58 -53.28 14.79
C HIS A 594 -16.59 -52.08 13.82
N GLN A 595 -16.88 -50.88 14.33
CA GLN A 595 -16.86 -49.65 13.53
C GLN A 595 -15.44 -49.33 13.04
N ALA A 596 -14.43 -49.43 13.91
CA ALA A 596 -13.02 -49.24 13.54
C ALA A 596 -12.55 -50.26 12.50
N VAL A 597 -12.93 -51.53 12.65
CA VAL A 597 -12.68 -52.55 11.62
C VAL A 597 -13.31 -52.15 10.29
N LYS A 598 -14.58 -51.73 10.28
CA LYS A 598 -15.30 -51.34 9.06
C LYS A 598 -14.65 -50.13 8.39
N THR A 599 -14.25 -49.13 9.17
CA THR A 599 -13.55 -47.93 8.68
C THR A 599 -12.21 -48.30 8.08
N LEU A 600 -11.43 -49.17 8.73
CA LEU A 600 -10.16 -49.67 8.21
C LEU A 600 -10.33 -50.56 6.96
N ALA A 601 -11.40 -51.35 6.91
CA ALA A 601 -11.71 -52.24 5.79
C ALA A 601 -12.17 -51.49 4.54
N GLY A 602 -12.87 -50.37 4.69
CA GLY A 602 -13.34 -49.52 3.60
C GLY A 602 -12.22 -48.75 2.87
N LEU A 603 -10.96 -48.88 3.31
CA LEU A 603 -9.80 -48.17 2.75
C LEU A 603 -9.26 -48.73 1.45
N ASP A 604 -9.66 -49.95 1.09
CA ASP A 604 -9.14 -50.68 -0.05
C ASP A 604 -10.12 -51.79 -0.45
N ASN A 605 -9.87 -52.43 -1.61
CA ASN A 605 -10.31 -53.81 -1.84
C ASN A 605 -9.56 -54.80 -0.90
N ILE A 606 -9.38 -54.45 0.39
CA ILE A 606 -8.90 -55.31 1.47
C ILE A 606 -9.99 -56.34 1.69
N ALA A 607 -9.67 -57.61 1.43
CA ALA A 607 -10.58 -58.68 1.81
C ALA A 607 -10.54 -58.81 3.33
N VAL A 608 -11.56 -58.28 4.01
CA VAL A 608 -11.81 -58.64 5.41
C VAL A 608 -12.21 -60.11 5.41
N LYS A 609 -11.33 -60.98 5.89
CA LYS A 609 -11.68 -62.38 6.15
C LYS A 609 -12.46 -62.44 7.46
N ALA A 610 -13.64 -61.84 7.47
CA ALA A 610 -14.56 -61.93 8.59
C ALA A 610 -15.08 -63.37 8.67
N LEU A 611 -15.05 -63.95 9.87
CA LEU A 611 -15.98 -65.03 10.19
C LEU A 611 -17.39 -64.54 9.84
N SER A 612 -18.18 -65.44 9.25
CA SER A 612 -19.51 -65.23 8.66
C SER A 612 -20.30 -64.04 9.23
N SER A 613 -21.02 -63.34 8.34
CA SER A 613 -21.93 -62.22 8.62
C SER A 613 -22.96 -62.45 9.75
N GLY A 614 -23.08 -63.68 10.28
CA GLY A 614 -23.91 -64.02 11.44
C GLY A 614 -23.26 -63.85 12.83
N VAL A 615 -21.93 -63.73 12.95
CA VAL A 615 -21.23 -63.59 14.26
C VAL A 615 -20.86 -62.13 14.58
N LEU A 616 -20.77 -61.27 13.57
CA LEU A 616 -20.40 -59.85 13.70
C LEU A 616 -21.42 -59.02 14.49
N ASN A 617 -22.69 -59.47 14.58
CA ASN A 617 -23.73 -58.80 15.35
C ASN A 617 -23.79 -59.25 16.84
N LEU A 618 -22.95 -60.18 17.27
CA LEU A 618 -22.94 -60.73 18.63
C LEU A 618 -21.91 -60.08 19.56
N PHE A 619 -20.91 -59.37 19.02
CA PHE A 619 -19.79 -58.79 19.77
C PHE A 619 -19.48 -57.37 19.30
N ASN A 620 -19.27 -56.44 20.24
CA ASN A 620 -18.99 -55.03 19.94
C ASN A 620 -17.49 -54.76 19.68
N ASN A 621 -16.60 -55.56 20.29
CA ASN A 621 -15.15 -55.39 20.27
C ASN A 621 -14.43 -56.72 19.97
N PHE A 622 -13.29 -56.65 19.29
CA PHE A 622 -12.43 -57.77 18.93
C PHE A 622 -11.03 -57.60 19.53
N HIS A 623 -10.43 -58.69 19.99
CA HIS A 623 -9.06 -58.68 20.49
C HIS A 623 -8.04 -58.80 19.34
N TYR A 624 -6.93 -58.07 19.46
CA TYR A 624 -5.83 -58.14 18.50
C TYR A 624 -4.46 -58.27 19.19
N GLU A 625 -3.52 -58.94 18.53
CA GLU A 625 -2.13 -59.07 18.96
C GLU A 625 -1.33 -57.80 18.64
N GLY A 626 -1.41 -57.35 17.40
CA GLY A 626 -0.79 -56.09 16.96
C GLY A 626 -1.49 -55.48 15.75
N ILE A 627 -1.43 -54.16 15.66
CA ILE A 627 -1.80 -53.37 14.49
C ILE A 627 -0.54 -52.72 13.93
N GLY A 628 -0.40 -52.66 12.61
CA GLY A 628 0.77 -52.06 11.98
C GLY A 628 0.54 -51.72 10.52
N TRP A 629 1.02 -50.56 10.12
CA TRP A 629 0.94 -50.04 8.77
C TRP A 629 2.23 -49.28 8.43
N GLY A 630 2.82 -49.61 7.30
CA GLY A 630 3.99 -48.91 6.79
C GLY A 630 4.00 -48.78 5.28
N CYS A 631 4.81 -47.84 4.81
CA CYS A 631 4.98 -47.50 3.41
C CYS A 631 6.41 -47.03 3.19
N HIS A 632 7.13 -47.67 2.27
CA HIS A 632 8.35 -47.11 1.72
C HIS A 632 8.03 -46.49 0.36
N LEU A 633 8.10 -45.16 0.25
CA LEU A 633 7.82 -44.43 -0.97
C LEU A 633 9.11 -44.19 -1.75
N GLU A 634 9.16 -44.73 -2.97
CA GLU A 634 10.23 -44.48 -3.94
C GLU A 634 9.62 -44.44 -5.35
N GLU A 635 10.08 -43.53 -6.21
CA GLU A 635 9.61 -43.39 -7.60
C GLU A 635 8.07 -43.28 -7.76
N GLY A 636 7.39 -42.67 -6.78
CA GLY A 636 5.93 -42.51 -6.79
C GLY A 636 5.14 -43.76 -6.41
N ILE A 637 5.81 -44.86 -6.07
CA ILE A 637 5.21 -46.12 -5.65
C ILE A 637 5.48 -46.34 -4.17
N CYS A 638 4.41 -46.54 -3.41
CA CYS A 638 4.46 -46.89 -2.01
C CYS A 638 4.48 -48.42 -1.86
N GLN A 639 5.58 -48.96 -1.34
CA GLN A 639 5.71 -50.36 -0.97
C GLN A 639 5.10 -50.60 0.41
N MET A 640 3.97 -51.30 0.44
CA MET A 640 3.16 -51.48 1.63
C MET A 640 3.70 -52.60 2.53
N ARG A 641 3.67 -52.37 3.85
CA ARG A 641 4.00 -53.37 4.88
C ARG A 641 3.03 -53.29 6.05
N GLY A 642 2.94 -54.39 6.79
CA GLY A 642 2.06 -54.55 7.95
C GLY A 642 2.82 -54.91 9.22
N VAL A 643 2.08 -55.31 10.26
CA VAL A 643 2.66 -55.81 11.52
C VAL A 643 3.41 -57.13 11.33
N LEU A 644 2.90 -58.01 10.46
CA LEU A 644 3.46 -59.33 10.17
C LEU A 644 3.19 -59.75 8.71
N PRO A 645 4.04 -60.59 8.08
CA PRO A 645 3.75 -61.17 6.77
C PRO A 645 2.59 -62.19 6.85
N ALA A 646 1.78 -62.30 5.80
CA ALA A 646 0.71 -63.30 5.66
C ALA A 646 0.95 -64.19 4.42
N GLU A 647 0.30 -65.36 4.33
CA GLU A 647 0.45 -66.26 3.17
C GLU A 647 0.13 -65.59 1.83
N LYS A 648 -0.82 -64.65 1.83
CA LYS A 648 -1.20 -63.82 0.68
C LYS A 648 -1.36 -62.38 1.13
N GLY A 649 -0.24 -61.67 1.33
CA GLY A 649 -0.24 -60.26 1.71
C GLY A 649 0.49 -59.98 3.02
N TYR A 650 0.00 -59.02 3.78
CA TYR A 650 0.52 -58.64 5.10
C TYR A 650 -0.62 -58.36 6.07
N TYR A 651 -0.42 -58.69 7.34
CA TYR A 651 -1.37 -58.35 8.40
C TYR A 651 -1.29 -56.85 8.70
N ILE A 652 -2.38 -56.13 8.51
CA ILE A 652 -2.56 -54.78 9.05
C ILE A 652 -2.99 -54.90 10.51
N ILE A 653 -3.91 -55.84 10.79
CA ILE A 653 -4.29 -56.24 12.14
C ILE A 653 -4.13 -57.74 12.24
N LYS A 654 -3.37 -58.20 13.23
CA LYS A 654 -3.31 -59.61 13.61
C LYS A 654 -4.21 -59.83 14.82
N GLY A 655 -5.25 -60.65 14.69
CA GLY A 655 -6.18 -60.97 15.76
C GLY A 655 -5.56 -61.91 16.82
N SER A 656 -6.08 -61.84 18.06
CA SER A 656 -5.67 -62.73 19.16
C SER A 656 -6.87 -63.23 19.97
N GLY A 657 -6.87 -64.47 20.43
CA GLY A 657 -7.94 -64.98 21.33
C GLY A 657 -9.30 -65.15 20.65
N VAL A 658 -10.42 -65.03 21.38
CA VAL A 658 -11.80 -65.07 20.82
C VAL A 658 -12.67 -64.06 21.60
N PRO A 659 -13.43 -63.17 20.94
CA PRO A 659 -13.52 -62.96 19.49
C PRO A 659 -12.32 -62.15 18.95
N HIS A 660 -11.81 -62.53 17.77
CA HIS A 660 -10.74 -61.82 17.05
C HIS A 660 -11.04 -61.68 15.56
N LEU A 661 -10.31 -60.80 14.89
CA LEU A 661 -10.36 -60.62 13.44
C LEU A 661 -8.95 -60.35 12.90
N ASP A 662 -8.62 -60.97 11.77
CA ASP A 662 -7.44 -60.63 10.98
C ASP A 662 -7.82 -59.68 9.83
N VAL A 663 -7.09 -58.57 9.68
CA VAL A 663 -7.20 -57.66 8.53
C VAL A 663 -5.92 -57.78 7.70
N ILE A 664 -6.06 -58.26 6.45
CA ILE A 664 -4.93 -58.56 5.57
C ILE A 664 -4.95 -57.63 4.36
N GLY A 665 -3.87 -56.88 4.16
CA GLY A 665 -3.64 -56.13 2.93
C GLY A 665 -3.07 -57.04 1.85
N HIS A 666 -3.67 -57.05 0.65
CA HIS A 666 -3.23 -57.88 -0.47
C HIS A 666 -2.37 -57.10 -1.48
N THR A 667 -2.44 -55.77 -1.47
CA THR A 667 -1.75 -54.89 -2.41
C THR A 667 -0.41 -54.44 -1.83
N HIS A 668 0.69 -54.92 -2.39
CA HIS A 668 2.04 -54.58 -1.91
C HIS A 668 2.59 -53.27 -2.51
N SER A 669 2.00 -52.75 -3.58
CA SER A 669 2.48 -51.55 -4.27
C SER A 669 1.29 -50.68 -4.66
N VAL A 670 1.28 -49.43 -4.18
CA VAL A 670 0.19 -48.48 -4.40
C VAL A 670 0.77 -47.17 -4.93
N ASP A 671 0.14 -46.58 -5.94
CA ASP A 671 0.51 -45.24 -6.42
C ASP A 671 0.31 -44.20 -5.31
N VAL A 672 1.28 -43.32 -5.10
CA VAL A 672 1.26 -42.35 -3.99
C VAL A 672 0.08 -41.36 -4.08
N ASN A 673 -0.36 -40.99 -5.29
CA ASN A 673 -1.52 -40.12 -5.46
C ASN A 673 -2.81 -40.86 -5.13
N GLU A 674 -2.90 -42.14 -5.49
CA GLU A 674 -4.01 -43.00 -5.10
C GLU A 674 -4.07 -43.14 -3.56
N LEU A 675 -2.93 -43.41 -2.91
CA LEU A 675 -2.82 -43.48 -1.45
C LEU A 675 -3.24 -42.16 -0.79
N ARG A 676 -2.74 -41.03 -1.28
CA ARG A 676 -3.12 -39.69 -0.79
C ARG A 676 -4.62 -39.46 -0.92
N ASN A 677 -5.22 -39.79 -2.06
CA ASN A 677 -6.65 -39.59 -2.28
C ASN A 677 -7.49 -40.49 -1.34
N ARG A 678 -6.98 -41.67 -0.98
CA ARG A 678 -7.60 -42.55 0.04
C ARG A 678 -7.50 -41.95 1.45
N LEU A 679 -6.33 -41.45 1.83
CA LEU A 679 -6.12 -40.80 3.14
C LEU A 679 -6.92 -39.50 3.30
N LYS A 680 -7.04 -38.69 2.25
CA LYS A 680 -7.92 -37.49 2.26
C LYS A 680 -9.37 -37.86 2.59
N ARG A 681 -9.87 -38.97 2.04
CA ARG A 681 -11.21 -39.47 2.37
C ARG A 681 -11.35 -39.88 3.84
N LEU A 682 -10.29 -40.41 4.49
CA LEU A 682 -10.30 -40.69 5.93
C LEU A 682 -10.37 -39.42 6.79
N ALA A 683 -9.56 -38.41 6.47
CA ALA A 683 -9.53 -37.15 7.21
C ALA A 683 -10.88 -36.40 7.09
N ILE A 684 -11.58 -36.58 5.96
CA ILE A 684 -12.88 -35.97 5.68
C ILE A 684 -14.05 -36.84 6.16
N ALA A 685 -13.92 -38.16 6.27
CA ALA A 685 -14.98 -39.06 6.75
C ALA A 685 -15.34 -38.88 8.25
N GLY A 686 -14.71 -37.94 8.95
CA GLY A 686 -15.21 -37.37 10.22
C GLY A 686 -16.16 -36.16 10.04
N LYS A 687 -16.58 -35.85 8.81
CA LYS A 687 -17.58 -34.84 8.44
C LYS A 687 -18.60 -35.48 7.51
N THR A 688 -19.85 -35.58 7.95
CA THR A 688 -20.95 -35.90 7.03
C THR A 688 -21.07 -34.83 5.94
N GLY A 689 -20.93 -35.27 4.68
CA GLY A 689 -21.71 -34.83 3.53
C GLY A 689 -21.69 -33.36 3.13
N GLU A 690 -20.60 -32.89 2.52
CA GLU A 690 -20.60 -31.88 1.44
C GLU A 690 -19.24 -31.89 0.73
N PRO A 691 -19.15 -31.65 -0.58
CA PRO A 691 -17.89 -31.65 -1.30
C PRO A 691 -17.05 -30.46 -0.87
N VAL A 692 -15.81 -30.71 -0.43
CA VAL A 692 -14.82 -29.66 -0.21
C VAL A 692 -14.38 -29.14 -1.57
N VAL A 693 -14.68 -27.86 -1.83
CA VAL A 693 -14.09 -27.07 -2.91
C VAL A 693 -12.57 -27.03 -2.70
N GLU A 694 -11.82 -27.44 -3.72
CA GLU A 694 -10.38 -27.25 -3.78
C GLU A 694 -10.06 -25.74 -3.79
N PHE A 695 -9.12 -25.32 -2.94
CA PHE A 695 -8.42 -24.05 -3.11
C PHE A 695 -7.29 -24.24 -4.13
#